data_AF-A0A936GJX8-F1
#
_entry.id   AF-A0A936GJX8-F1
#
_cell.length_a   1.000
_cell.length_b   1.000
_cell.length_c   1.000
_cell.angle_alpha   90.00
_cell.angle_beta   90.00
_cell.angle_gamma   90.00
#
_symmetry.space_group_name_H-M   'P 1'
#
loop_
_entity.id
_entity.type
_entity.pdbx_description
1 polymer ?
#
loop_
_entity_poly.entity_id
_entity_poly.type
_entity_poly.pdbx_seq_one_letter_code
_entity_poly.pdbx_strand_id
1 'polypeptide(L)'
;MAKSDTNKISNVKLELLRTGPAHNQLLSPLTPYIALCGEDGPVTVNIPFEHRQLLMRLDRLRYKANTDPATDEQRQSEIRDIGEAIGNVLSQVPALLTELGNAASEVGSFVHLNLVISALELGMIPFEATVAPNGFPGSGSPLFLQMRTPITITREIRRGSQISVNWDRKPRILFAYAAPQGLYVPAQTHLQALREAIEPWIKIKDNTNERIAEVKKMLTVLPNASIEKIRKECSANEYTHVHILAHGDSLLNAGVQRYGVALSTEIDPGQKDVVDGERLAIALTSRDSSGTTRYRPTLVTLATCDSGNIESVLTPGGSIAHELNAAGIPWVIASQFPLWMKASAIAAEVLYTGLLNGEDPRWVLYDLRQRLRTDSPGTHDWASIVAYSTVPPDFEKQVGLFRDKQTRLKLDVKFDRIDDLVGANEETVPIEGKQLTANQTAEIEMLCKSIRADLKKWRDELKTSNSSKDKAERLGVSAASEKRIGIAYDLVGKDYKSKAKEAYEYSRDFYREALETEPSNHWVVTQYLSIMSIPSVVDSKEKRDHLAKEFGWSWITARKMAEWHCSQSAGEARAYALGTLSELALLAPVYATPKIKTVELKAEIVRNCKEMRELLEANAFPVVSTKRQFKRYLRFWKSEEWNELAEAAVNALEG
;
A
#
# COMPACT_ATOMS: atom_id res chain seq x y z
N MET A 1 -1.16 10.27 30.94
CA MET A 1 -0.26 9.23 30.38
C MET A 1 -0.47 9.18 28.88
N ALA A 2 0.41 9.82 28.12
CA ALA A 2 0.37 9.78 26.66
C ALA A 2 0.73 8.36 26.20
N LYS A 3 -0.15 7.73 25.41
CA LYS A 3 0.18 6.46 24.73
C LYS A 3 1.27 6.76 23.70
N SER A 4 2.41 6.08 23.79
CA SER A 4 3.51 6.25 22.84
C SER A 4 3.15 5.76 21.44
N ASP A 5 3.72 6.43 20.43
CA ASP A 5 3.54 6.16 19.01
C ASP A 5 4.04 4.75 18.63
N THR A 6 3.12 3.84 18.31
CA THR A 6 3.40 2.43 18.01
C THR A 6 3.83 2.14 16.55
N ASN A 7 4.18 3.18 15.77
CA ASN A 7 4.46 3.06 14.34
C ASN A 7 5.68 3.87 13.84
N LYS A 8 6.54 4.37 14.73
CA LYS A 8 7.78 5.05 14.33
C LYS A 8 8.78 4.04 13.77
N ILE A 9 9.30 4.29 12.57
CA ILE A 9 10.38 3.48 11.99
C ILE A 9 11.71 4.21 12.20
N SER A 10 12.58 3.62 13.01
CA SER A 10 13.96 4.07 13.19
C SER A 10 14.83 3.42 12.12
N ASN A 11 15.38 4.22 11.21
CA ASN A 11 16.25 3.74 10.14
C ASN A 11 17.71 3.73 10.62
N VAL A 12 18.31 2.54 10.68
CA VAL A 12 19.73 2.34 11.03
C VAL A 12 20.46 1.90 9.77
N LYS A 13 21.45 2.67 9.33
CA LYS A 13 22.26 2.37 8.15
C LYS A 13 23.59 1.74 8.58
N LEU A 14 23.85 0.54 8.10
CA LEU A 14 25.13 -0.15 8.26
C LEU A 14 25.77 -0.33 6.89
N GLU A 15 26.93 0.27 6.66
CA GLU A 15 27.71 0.07 5.43
C GLU A 15 28.88 -0.88 5.68
N LEU A 16 29.03 -1.92 4.86
CA LEU A 16 30.21 -2.79 4.85
C LEU A 16 30.99 -2.58 3.55
N LEU A 17 32.18 -2.01 3.69
CA LEU A 17 32.98 -1.49 2.59
C LEU A 17 34.31 -2.24 2.44
N ARG A 18 34.69 -2.56 1.21
CA ARG A 18 36.03 -3.03 0.86
C ARG A 18 36.62 -2.13 -0.22
N THR A 19 37.93 -1.88 -0.17
CA THR A 19 38.65 -1.19 -1.24
C THR A 19 38.84 -2.10 -2.46
N GLY A 20 38.89 -1.51 -3.65
CA GLY A 20 39.09 -2.23 -4.91
C GLY A 20 37.77 -2.59 -5.63
N PRO A 21 37.83 -3.45 -6.66
CA PRO A 21 36.65 -3.83 -7.42
C PRO A 21 35.66 -4.63 -6.57
N ALA A 22 34.36 -4.50 -6.87
CA ALA A 22 33.28 -5.19 -6.18
C ALA A 22 33.30 -6.73 -6.38
N HIS A 23 34.06 -7.22 -7.34
CA HIS A 23 34.22 -8.63 -7.70
C HIS A 23 35.71 -9.01 -7.74
N ASN A 24 36.01 -10.24 -8.11
CA ASN A 24 37.35 -10.83 -8.20
C ASN A 24 38.10 -10.88 -6.85
N GLN A 25 37.36 -10.97 -5.75
CA GLN A 25 37.92 -11.17 -4.41
C GLN A 25 37.20 -12.32 -3.73
N LEU A 26 37.96 -13.35 -3.34
CA LEU A 26 37.43 -14.43 -2.53
C LEU A 26 37.29 -13.96 -1.07
N LEU A 27 36.27 -14.48 -0.40
CA LEU A 27 36.07 -14.27 1.02
C LEU A 27 37.23 -14.90 1.80
N SER A 28 37.85 -14.12 2.68
CA SER A 28 38.91 -14.59 3.58
C SER A 28 38.79 -13.89 4.94
N PRO A 29 39.02 -14.59 6.07
CA PRO A 29 39.10 -14.00 7.40
C PRO A 29 40.18 -12.93 7.54
N LEU A 30 41.19 -12.92 6.65
CA LEU A 30 42.25 -11.93 6.66
C LEU A 30 41.88 -10.64 5.91
N THR A 31 40.78 -10.65 5.15
CA THR A 31 40.35 -9.47 4.39
C THR A 31 39.66 -8.47 5.33
N PRO A 32 40.20 -7.25 5.51
CA PRO A 32 39.57 -6.24 6.33
C PRO A 32 38.41 -5.58 5.57
N TYR A 33 37.28 -5.41 6.25
CA TYR A 33 36.14 -4.61 5.80
C TYR A 33 35.97 -3.41 6.72
N ILE A 34 35.61 -2.26 6.15
CA ILE A 34 35.28 -1.06 6.90
C ILE A 34 33.78 -1.05 7.15
N ALA A 35 33.38 -1.10 8.41
CA ALA A 35 32.01 -0.92 8.86
C ALA A 35 31.77 0.56 9.22
N LEU A 36 30.69 1.14 8.66
CA LEU A 36 30.20 2.47 9.00
C LEU A 36 28.78 2.35 9.53
N CYS A 37 28.49 2.94 10.68
CA CYS A 37 27.16 2.96 11.27
C CYS A 37 27.01 4.19 12.17
N GLY A 38 25.88 4.90 12.07
CA GLY A 38 25.62 6.10 12.87
C GLY A 38 26.62 7.24 12.62
N GLU A 39 26.85 8.05 13.65
CA GLU A 39 27.79 9.19 13.61
C GLU A 39 29.21 8.83 14.07
N ASP A 40 29.42 7.60 14.54
CA ASP A 40 30.72 7.12 15.03
C ASP A 40 31.72 6.87 13.88
N GLY A 41 33.01 6.84 14.25
CA GLY A 41 34.09 6.59 13.30
C GLY A 41 34.08 5.18 12.68
N PRO A 42 34.77 4.99 11.54
CA PRO A 42 34.88 3.68 10.88
C PRO A 42 35.50 2.62 11.78
N VAL A 43 34.95 1.40 11.75
CA VAL A 43 35.51 0.24 12.45
C VAL A 43 35.91 -0.82 11.45
N THR A 44 37.07 -1.44 11.65
CA THR A 44 37.49 -2.59 10.83
C THR A 44 36.89 -3.87 11.37
N VAL A 45 36.23 -4.63 10.52
CA VAL A 45 35.68 -5.96 10.83
C VAL A 45 36.20 -7.01 9.85
N ASN A 46 36.23 -8.25 10.31
CA ASN A 46 36.66 -9.40 9.51
C ASN A 46 35.53 -10.44 9.45
N ILE A 47 35.27 -10.98 8.27
CA ILE A 47 34.26 -12.04 8.10
C ILE A 47 34.91 -13.39 8.41
N PRO A 48 34.41 -14.18 9.37
CA PRO A 48 35.09 -15.36 9.89
C PRO A 48 34.93 -16.61 8.99
N PHE A 49 34.89 -16.42 7.68
CA PHE A 49 34.71 -17.50 6.73
C PHE A 49 35.76 -17.46 5.63
N GLU A 50 36.40 -18.60 5.42
CA GLU A 50 37.08 -18.88 4.15
C GLU A 50 36.02 -19.15 3.07
N HIS A 51 36.25 -18.66 1.85
CA HIS A 51 35.26 -18.75 0.76
C HIS A 51 34.73 -20.18 0.52
N ARG A 52 35.63 -21.16 0.40
CA ARG A 52 35.24 -22.57 0.19
C ARG A 52 34.48 -23.13 1.39
N GLN A 53 34.85 -22.73 2.61
CA GLN A 53 34.15 -23.16 3.82
C GLN A 53 32.73 -22.61 3.82
N LEU A 54 32.55 -21.31 3.50
CA LEU A 54 31.22 -20.72 3.41
C LEU A 54 30.37 -21.47 2.37
N LEU A 55 30.87 -21.70 1.16
CA LEU A 55 30.15 -22.45 0.13
C LEU A 55 29.68 -23.83 0.61
N MET A 56 30.56 -24.60 1.29
CA MET A 56 30.19 -25.89 1.86
C MET A 56 29.11 -25.79 2.93
N ARG A 57 29.14 -24.74 3.76
CA ARG A 57 28.11 -24.50 4.79
C ARG A 57 26.78 -24.09 4.16
N LEU A 58 26.80 -23.23 3.14
CA LEU A 58 25.60 -22.83 2.39
C LEU A 58 24.98 -24.02 1.63
N ASP A 59 25.81 -24.93 1.11
CA ASP A 59 25.32 -26.16 0.45
C ASP A 59 24.55 -27.07 1.42
N ARG A 60 24.98 -27.17 2.69
CA ARG A 60 24.25 -27.90 3.74
C ARG A 60 22.89 -27.29 4.08
N LEU A 61 22.68 -26.01 3.76
CA LEU A 61 21.38 -25.38 3.93
C LEU A 61 20.39 -25.77 2.84
N ARG A 62 20.84 -26.28 1.70
CA ARG A 62 19.93 -26.63 0.59
C ARG A 62 18.99 -27.77 0.98
N TYR A 63 17.73 -27.67 0.57
CA TYR A 63 16.76 -28.74 0.76
C TYR A 63 17.09 -29.94 -0.12
N LYS A 64 17.28 -31.11 0.51
CA LYS A 64 17.51 -32.37 -0.20
C LYS A 64 16.19 -32.92 -0.74
N ALA A 65 16.23 -33.43 -1.97
CA ALA A 65 15.09 -34.15 -2.52
C ALA A 65 14.77 -35.36 -1.62
N ASN A 66 13.49 -35.52 -1.26
CA ASN A 66 12.95 -36.59 -0.41
C ASN A 66 13.23 -36.51 1.09
N THR A 67 13.73 -35.38 1.61
CA THR A 67 13.83 -35.16 3.06
C THR A 67 12.88 -34.03 3.45
N ASP A 68 12.06 -34.24 4.49
CA ASP A 68 11.28 -33.14 5.07
C ASP A 68 12.27 -32.16 5.73
N PRO A 69 12.37 -30.91 5.23
CA PRO A 69 13.26 -29.93 5.83
C PRO A 69 13.02 -29.75 7.32
N ALA A 70 11.78 -29.91 7.79
CA ALA A 70 11.44 -29.72 9.19
C ALA A 70 12.15 -30.70 10.14
N THR A 71 12.54 -31.87 9.64
CA THR A 71 13.22 -32.93 10.41
C THR A 71 14.75 -32.94 10.28
N ASP A 72 15.31 -32.03 9.48
CA ASP A 72 16.75 -31.96 9.24
C ASP A 72 17.45 -31.17 10.36
N GLU A 73 17.79 -31.86 11.45
CA GLU A 73 18.49 -31.29 12.62
C GLU A 73 19.86 -30.69 12.25
N GLN A 74 20.58 -31.31 11.30
CA GLN A 74 21.90 -30.82 10.87
C GLN A 74 21.77 -29.45 10.21
N ARG A 75 20.79 -29.27 9.33
CA ARG A 75 20.50 -27.98 8.70
C ARG A 75 20.08 -26.93 9.73
N GLN A 76 19.29 -27.31 10.73
CA GLN A 76 18.87 -26.40 11.81
C GLN A 76 20.04 -25.97 12.70
N SER A 77 21.00 -26.86 12.98
CA SER A 77 22.23 -26.48 13.66
C SER A 77 23.07 -25.54 12.79
N GLU A 78 23.22 -25.87 11.50
CA GLU A 78 24.04 -25.11 10.57
C GLU A 78 23.55 -23.66 10.40
N ILE A 79 22.24 -23.43 10.27
CA ILE A 79 21.69 -22.06 10.18
C ILE A 79 21.94 -21.26 11.46
N ARG A 80 21.86 -21.90 12.63
CA ARG A 80 22.13 -21.27 13.92
C ARG A 80 23.61 -20.92 14.05
N ASP A 81 24.51 -21.84 13.72
CA ASP A 81 25.95 -21.64 13.83
C ASP A 81 26.45 -20.55 12.84
N ILE A 82 25.88 -20.48 11.64
CA ILE A 82 26.15 -19.37 10.71
C ILE A 82 25.62 -18.06 11.30
N GLY A 83 24.39 -18.06 11.81
CA GLY A 83 23.75 -16.89 12.41
C GLY A 83 24.53 -16.32 13.60
N GLU A 84 25.08 -17.17 14.47
CA GLU A 84 25.93 -16.77 15.60
C GLU A 84 27.26 -16.18 15.12
N ALA A 85 27.89 -16.79 14.10
CA ALA A 85 29.10 -16.25 13.51
C ALA A 85 28.89 -14.85 12.90
N ILE A 86 27.75 -14.61 12.25
CA ILE A 86 27.38 -13.28 11.73
C ILE A 86 27.08 -12.31 12.87
N GLY A 87 26.36 -12.75 13.91
CA GLY A 87 26.10 -11.96 15.11
C GLY A 87 27.39 -11.45 15.77
N ASN A 88 28.41 -12.31 15.87
CA ASN A 88 29.73 -11.95 16.40
C ASN A 88 30.48 -10.92 15.55
N VAL A 89 30.23 -10.86 14.23
CA VAL A 89 30.77 -9.80 13.37
C VAL A 89 30.04 -8.49 13.66
N LEU A 90 28.72 -8.51 13.73
CA LEU A 90 27.92 -7.31 13.98
C LEU A 90 28.17 -6.72 15.38
N SER A 91 28.48 -7.54 16.38
CA SER A 91 28.85 -7.05 17.73
C SER A 91 30.19 -6.32 17.76
N GLN A 92 31.04 -6.45 16.73
CA GLN A 92 32.29 -5.70 16.63
C GLN A 92 32.07 -4.24 16.17
N VAL A 93 30.82 -3.84 15.90
CA VAL A 93 30.45 -2.47 15.51
C VAL A 93 29.71 -1.82 16.69
N PRO A 94 30.40 -1.09 17.60
CA PRO A 94 29.75 -0.52 18.80
C PRO A 94 28.62 0.44 18.46
N ALA A 95 28.77 1.23 17.39
CA ALA A 95 27.76 2.15 16.93
C ALA A 95 26.43 1.45 16.57
N LEU A 96 26.50 0.25 15.98
CA LEU A 96 25.32 -0.53 15.65
C LEU A 96 24.58 -0.98 16.92
N LEU A 97 25.33 -1.42 17.95
CA LEU A 97 24.75 -1.78 19.24
C LEU A 97 24.02 -0.57 19.86
N THR A 98 24.65 0.61 19.83
CA THR A 98 24.07 1.85 20.36
C THR A 98 22.80 2.24 19.59
N GLU A 99 22.82 2.24 18.26
CA GLU A 99 21.67 2.56 17.42
C GLU A 99 20.49 1.60 17.66
N LEU A 100 20.75 0.28 17.70
CA LEU A 100 19.71 -0.71 17.98
C LEU A 100 19.18 -0.62 19.41
N GLY A 101 20.04 -0.33 20.40
CA GLY A 101 19.66 -0.16 21.80
C GLY A 101 18.81 1.10 22.02
N ASN A 102 19.20 2.22 21.41
CA ASN A 102 18.45 3.47 21.44
C ASN A 102 17.06 3.28 20.82
N ALA A 103 17.01 2.63 19.64
CA ALA A 103 15.74 2.33 19.01
C ALA A 103 14.89 1.42 19.89
N ALA A 104 15.45 0.36 20.48
CA ALA A 104 14.73 -0.56 21.37
C ALA A 104 14.15 0.08 22.64
N SER A 105 14.73 1.20 23.09
CA SER A 105 14.26 1.93 24.28
C SER A 105 12.98 2.74 24.06
N GLU A 106 12.66 3.07 22.81
CA GLU A 106 11.41 3.73 22.43
C GLU A 106 10.27 2.68 22.36
N VAL A 107 9.31 2.75 23.29
CA VAL A 107 8.18 1.82 23.33
C VAL A 107 7.36 1.91 22.03
N GLY A 108 7.34 0.82 21.27
CA GLY A 108 6.60 0.71 20.00
C GLY A 108 7.41 1.10 18.75
N SER A 109 8.73 1.26 18.88
CA SER A 109 9.61 1.51 17.74
C SER A 109 9.82 0.25 16.90
N PHE A 110 9.89 0.45 15.59
CA PHE A 110 10.26 -0.55 14.62
C PHE A 110 11.61 -0.17 14.02
N VAL A 111 12.55 -1.10 13.93
CA VAL A 111 13.87 -0.83 13.40
C VAL A 111 13.99 -1.34 11.98
N HIS A 112 14.41 -0.46 11.09
CA HIS A 112 14.84 -0.82 9.75
C HIS A 112 16.36 -0.78 9.66
N LEU A 113 17.00 -1.94 9.64
CA LEU A 113 18.42 -2.09 9.38
C LEU A 113 18.65 -2.11 7.86
N ASN A 114 19.13 -0.99 7.31
CA ASN A 114 19.55 -0.91 5.91
C ASN A 114 21.02 -1.29 5.79
N LEU A 115 21.29 -2.47 5.21
CA LEU A 115 22.62 -3.01 5.00
C LEU A 115 23.13 -2.63 3.62
N VAL A 116 24.07 -1.68 3.56
CA VAL A 116 24.72 -1.26 2.32
C VAL A 116 25.97 -2.11 2.09
N ILE A 117 25.99 -2.83 0.97
CA ILE A 117 27.10 -3.71 0.60
C ILE A 117 27.76 -3.18 -0.67
N SER A 118 29.10 -3.14 -0.66
CA SER A 118 29.90 -2.74 -1.83
C SER A 118 30.58 -3.90 -2.56
N ALA A 119 30.78 -5.04 -1.88
CA ALA A 119 31.53 -6.17 -2.40
C ALA A 119 30.64 -7.42 -2.55
N LEU A 120 30.71 -8.10 -3.69
CA LEU A 120 29.79 -9.18 -4.04
C LEU A 120 29.94 -10.40 -3.12
N GLU A 121 31.14 -10.67 -2.60
CA GLU A 121 31.38 -11.76 -1.65
C GLU A 121 30.63 -11.59 -0.33
N LEU A 122 30.34 -10.35 0.08
CA LEU A 122 29.49 -10.09 1.25
C LEU A 122 28.03 -10.42 0.95
N GLY A 123 27.57 -10.28 -0.30
CA GLY A 123 26.22 -10.65 -0.68
C GLY A 123 25.94 -12.16 -0.60
N MET A 124 26.99 -13.00 -0.52
CA MET A 124 26.88 -14.43 -0.24
C MET A 124 26.49 -14.74 1.22
N ILE A 125 26.71 -13.79 2.13
CA ILE A 125 26.49 -14.00 3.57
C ILE A 125 24.99 -13.87 3.85
N PRO A 126 24.37 -14.84 4.53
CA PRO A 126 22.95 -14.78 4.90
C PRO A 126 22.75 -13.91 6.14
N PHE A 127 22.93 -12.60 6.00
CA PHE A 127 22.79 -11.65 7.12
C PHE A 127 21.43 -11.78 7.80
N GLU A 128 20.37 -12.12 7.07
CA GLU A 128 19.02 -12.38 7.54
C GLU A 128 18.92 -13.55 8.55
N ALA A 129 19.93 -14.41 8.63
CA ALA A 129 20.02 -15.51 9.59
C ALA A 129 20.66 -15.11 10.93
N THR A 130 21.08 -13.85 11.09
CA THR A 130 21.80 -13.37 12.29
C THR A 130 21.11 -13.79 13.58
N VAL A 131 21.88 -14.41 14.48
CA VAL A 131 21.50 -14.60 15.88
C VAL A 131 22.01 -13.40 16.67
N ALA A 132 21.13 -12.79 17.46
CA ALA A 132 21.46 -11.59 18.23
C ALA A 132 22.60 -11.90 19.22
N PRO A 133 23.74 -11.18 19.13
CA PRO A 133 24.84 -11.35 20.09
C PRO A 133 24.49 -10.69 21.43
N ASN A 134 25.37 -10.85 22.42
CA ASN A 134 25.20 -10.19 23.71
C ASN A 134 25.11 -8.65 23.56
N GLY A 135 24.17 -8.05 24.27
CA GLY A 135 23.85 -6.62 24.20
C GLY A 135 22.79 -6.27 23.15
N PHE A 136 22.60 -7.09 22.11
CA PHE A 136 21.56 -6.83 21.12
C PHE A 136 20.15 -7.20 21.66
N PRO A 137 19.09 -6.59 21.11
CA PRO A 137 17.72 -7.00 21.41
C PRO A 137 17.50 -8.49 21.15
N GLY A 138 17.08 -9.22 22.19
CA GLY A 138 16.79 -10.65 22.08
C GLY A 138 18.02 -11.55 21.98
N SER A 139 19.12 -11.20 22.65
CA SER A 139 20.37 -12.00 22.72
C SER A 139 20.12 -13.52 22.74
N GLY A 140 20.85 -14.24 21.90
CA GLY A 140 20.75 -15.69 21.71
C GLY A 140 19.60 -16.16 20.82
N SER A 141 18.74 -15.26 20.36
CA SER A 141 17.62 -15.57 19.45
C SER A 141 17.82 -14.92 18.07
N PRO A 142 17.15 -15.40 17.01
CA PRO A 142 17.22 -14.76 15.69
C PRO A 142 16.84 -13.28 15.73
N LEU A 143 17.72 -12.41 15.22
CA LEU A 143 17.62 -10.95 15.38
C LEU A 143 16.40 -10.36 14.66
N PHE A 144 16.01 -10.92 13.52
CA PHE A 144 14.89 -10.40 12.70
C PHE A 144 13.55 -11.10 12.97
N LEU A 145 13.46 -11.85 14.08
CA LEU A 145 12.23 -12.47 14.58
C LEU A 145 11.81 -11.92 15.96
N GLN A 146 12.40 -10.80 16.39
CA GLN A 146 12.15 -10.22 17.71
C GLN A 146 10.77 -9.55 17.78
N MET A 147 9.94 -9.98 18.75
CA MET A 147 8.59 -9.41 18.94
C MET A 147 8.60 -8.12 19.78
N ARG A 148 9.52 -8.00 20.76
CA ARG A 148 9.58 -6.84 21.67
C ARG A 148 10.20 -5.62 21.01
N THR A 149 11.20 -5.85 20.18
CA THR A 149 11.85 -4.84 19.35
C THR A 149 11.82 -5.38 17.93
N PRO A 150 10.77 -5.11 17.15
CA PRO A 150 10.70 -5.52 15.76
C PRO A 150 11.86 -4.95 14.95
N ILE A 151 12.61 -5.81 14.27
CA ILE A 151 13.73 -5.41 13.40
C ILE A 151 13.53 -6.09 12.05
N THR A 152 13.58 -5.32 10.97
CA THR A 152 13.70 -5.84 9.61
C THR A 152 15.02 -5.41 8.98
N ILE A 153 15.52 -6.23 8.06
CA ILE A 153 16.71 -5.94 7.28
C ILE A 153 16.36 -5.87 5.80
N THR A 154 16.94 -4.88 5.13
CA THR A 154 17.02 -4.81 3.66
C THR A 154 18.47 -4.59 3.23
N ARG A 155 18.77 -4.93 1.98
CA ARG A 155 20.06 -4.73 1.35
C ARG A 155 19.99 -3.55 0.38
N GLU A 156 21.02 -2.74 0.35
CA GLU A 156 21.16 -1.64 -0.61
C GLU A 156 22.48 -1.74 -1.36
N ILE A 157 22.41 -1.50 -2.68
CA ILE A 157 23.58 -1.38 -3.53
C ILE A 157 24.08 0.06 -3.44
N ARG A 158 25.34 0.25 -3.06
CA ARG A 158 25.94 1.58 -3.02
C ARG A 158 25.97 2.22 -4.41
N ARG A 159 25.39 3.41 -4.57
CA ARG A 159 25.29 4.14 -5.85
C ARG A 159 25.64 5.62 -5.69
N GLY A 160 26.05 6.23 -6.80
CA GLY A 160 26.26 7.69 -6.88
C GLY A 160 24.96 8.50 -6.97
N SER A 161 23.85 7.89 -7.40
CA SER A 161 22.54 8.53 -7.52
C SER A 161 21.43 7.61 -7.02
N GLN A 162 20.46 8.16 -6.30
CA GLN A 162 19.34 7.41 -5.76
C GLN A 162 18.33 7.02 -6.87
N ILE A 163 17.78 5.82 -6.77
CA ILE A 163 16.67 5.40 -7.66
C ILE A 163 15.43 6.22 -7.28
N SER A 164 14.84 6.90 -8.26
CA SER A 164 13.55 7.56 -8.06
C SER A 164 12.45 6.53 -7.79
N VAL A 165 11.74 6.70 -6.68
CA VAL A 165 10.62 5.85 -6.27
C VAL A 165 9.34 6.67 -6.30
N ASN A 166 8.32 6.13 -6.97
CA ASN A 166 6.95 6.62 -6.90
C ASN A 166 6.06 5.48 -6.36
N TRP A 167 5.80 5.52 -5.05
CA TRP A 167 5.03 4.50 -4.35
C TRP A 167 3.51 4.68 -4.53
N ASP A 168 3.02 5.91 -4.71
CA ASP A 168 1.58 6.22 -4.84
C ASP A 168 0.99 5.96 -6.26
N ARG A 169 1.41 4.85 -6.88
CA ARG A 169 0.89 4.41 -8.18
C ARG A 169 -0.33 3.51 -8.00
N LYS A 170 -1.30 3.58 -8.92
CA LYS A 170 -2.44 2.65 -8.92
C LYS A 170 -1.94 1.21 -9.07
N PRO A 171 -2.26 0.28 -8.16
CA PRO A 171 -1.72 -1.07 -8.24
C PRO A 171 -2.15 -1.83 -9.49
N ARG A 172 -1.18 -2.45 -10.16
CA ARG A 172 -1.39 -3.42 -11.23
C ARG A 172 -0.29 -4.48 -11.19
N ILE A 173 -0.70 -5.74 -11.21
CA ILE A 173 0.13 -6.92 -10.96
C ILE A 173 0.28 -7.70 -12.27
N LEU A 174 1.52 -8.00 -12.64
CA LEU A 174 1.84 -9.05 -13.59
C LEU A 174 2.26 -10.30 -12.82
N PHE A 175 1.49 -11.38 -12.95
CA PHE A 175 1.86 -12.69 -12.43
C PHE A 175 2.33 -13.58 -13.58
N ALA A 176 3.64 -13.79 -13.67
CA ALA A 176 4.27 -14.67 -14.66
C ALA A 176 4.71 -15.97 -13.99
N TYR A 177 4.32 -17.11 -14.56
CA TYR A 177 4.80 -18.40 -14.07
C TYR A 177 5.21 -19.33 -15.20
N ALA A 178 6.23 -20.14 -14.92
CA ALA A 178 6.76 -21.11 -15.86
C ALA A 178 7.12 -22.42 -15.14
N ALA A 179 6.86 -23.52 -15.83
CA ALA A 179 7.06 -24.88 -15.34
C ALA A 179 7.55 -25.80 -16.48
N PRO A 180 8.65 -25.45 -17.17
CA PRO A 180 9.14 -26.23 -18.29
C PRO A 180 9.60 -27.62 -17.83
N GLN A 181 9.73 -28.55 -18.77
CA GLN A 181 10.21 -29.93 -18.55
C GLN A 181 9.33 -30.76 -17.59
N GLY A 182 8.05 -30.40 -17.44
CA GLY A 182 7.13 -31.10 -16.54
C GLY A 182 7.40 -30.87 -15.05
N LEU A 183 8.22 -29.87 -14.71
CA LEU A 183 8.43 -29.45 -13.32
C LEU A 183 7.11 -28.94 -12.73
N TYR A 184 6.96 -29.04 -11.41
CA TYR A 184 5.79 -28.51 -10.71
C TYR A 184 6.10 -27.19 -10.02
N VAL A 185 5.19 -26.22 -10.13
CA VAL A 185 5.17 -24.99 -9.33
C VAL A 185 3.73 -24.76 -8.80
N PRO A 186 3.54 -24.22 -7.59
CA PRO A 186 2.22 -24.02 -6.97
C PRO A 186 1.46 -22.81 -7.56
N ALA A 187 1.34 -22.71 -8.89
CA ALA A 187 0.79 -21.55 -9.58
C ALA A 187 -0.65 -21.23 -9.17
N GLN A 188 -1.48 -22.24 -8.93
CA GLN A 188 -2.87 -22.04 -8.51
C GLN A 188 -2.97 -21.44 -7.11
N THR A 189 -2.13 -21.87 -6.17
CA THR A 189 -2.09 -21.33 -4.82
C THR A 189 -1.62 -19.87 -4.82
N HIS A 190 -0.59 -19.55 -5.61
CA HIS A 190 -0.13 -18.17 -5.78
C HIS A 190 -1.20 -17.30 -6.45
N LEU A 191 -1.89 -17.82 -7.49
CA LEU A 191 -2.99 -17.11 -8.13
C LEU A 191 -4.13 -16.83 -7.14
N GLN A 192 -4.47 -17.80 -6.29
CA GLN A 192 -5.50 -17.63 -5.27
C GLN A 192 -5.11 -16.54 -4.27
N ALA A 193 -3.88 -16.57 -3.74
CA ALA A 193 -3.36 -15.54 -2.84
C ALA A 193 -3.41 -14.15 -3.47
N LEU A 194 -3.00 -14.01 -4.74
CA LEU A 194 -3.07 -12.74 -5.47
C LEU A 194 -4.52 -12.27 -5.69
N ARG A 195 -5.45 -13.20 -5.99
CA ARG A 195 -6.87 -12.89 -6.17
C ARG A 195 -7.52 -12.41 -4.87
N GLU A 196 -7.25 -13.09 -3.77
CA GLU A 196 -7.73 -12.70 -2.43
C GLU A 196 -7.17 -11.34 -2.02
N ALA A 197 -5.88 -11.09 -2.31
CA ALA A 197 -5.25 -9.82 -2.00
C ALA A 197 -5.89 -8.65 -2.76
N ILE A 198 -6.24 -8.79 -4.05
CA ILE A 198 -6.88 -7.68 -4.82
C ILE A 198 -8.38 -7.51 -4.55
N GLU A 199 -9.04 -8.53 -4.00
CA GLU A 199 -10.50 -8.61 -3.83
C GLU A 199 -11.15 -7.32 -3.29
N PRO A 200 -10.59 -6.63 -2.27
CA PRO A 200 -11.18 -5.42 -1.71
C PRO A 200 -11.35 -4.25 -2.70
N TRP A 201 -10.63 -4.27 -3.83
CA TRP A 201 -10.61 -3.20 -4.82
C TRP A 201 -11.28 -3.57 -6.15
N ILE A 202 -11.79 -4.78 -6.28
CA ILE A 202 -12.50 -5.21 -7.48
C ILE A 202 -13.99 -4.91 -7.31
N LYS A 203 -14.63 -4.29 -8.31
CA LYS A 203 -16.06 -3.94 -8.25
C LYS A 203 -16.96 -5.17 -8.12
N ILE A 204 -17.82 -5.18 -7.11
CA ILE A 204 -18.74 -6.29 -6.84
C ILE A 204 -19.79 -6.34 -7.96
N LYS A 205 -19.88 -7.47 -8.67
CA LYS A 205 -20.80 -7.68 -9.79
C LYS A 205 -21.44 -9.05 -9.65
N ASP A 206 -22.73 -9.14 -9.93
CA ASP A 206 -23.48 -10.40 -9.88
C ASP A 206 -23.07 -11.34 -11.02
N ASN A 207 -22.69 -10.78 -12.18
CA ASN A 207 -22.24 -11.54 -13.32
C ASN A 207 -20.74 -11.93 -13.21
N THR A 208 -20.46 -13.22 -13.33
CA THR A 208 -19.08 -13.75 -13.25
C THR A 208 -18.15 -13.21 -14.34
N ASN A 209 -18.62 -13.04 -15.58
CA ASN A 209 -17.80 -12.53 -16.68
C ASN A 209 -17.42 -11.06 -16.48
N GLU A 210 -18.37 -10.25 -16.00
CA GLU A 210 -18.11 -8.86 -15.62
C GLU A 210 -17.12 -8.79 -14.44
N ARG A 211 -17.30 -9.67 -13.46
CA ARG A 211 -16.37 -9.78 -12.32
C ARG A 211 -14.95 -10.13 -12.78
N ILE A 212 -14.80 -11.07 -13.72
CA ILE A 212 -13.51 -11.42 -14.32
C ILE A 212 -12.90 -10.23 -15.06
N ALA A 213 -13.72 -9.44 -15.79
CA ALA A 213 -13.24 -8.24 -16.47
C ALA A 213 -12.67 -7.20 -15.49
N GLU A 214 -13.30 -7.02 -14.33
CA GLU A 214 -12.77 -6.14 -13.26
C GLU A 214 -11.46 -6.68 -12.66
N VAL A 215 -11.37 -7.99 -12.42
CA VAL A 215 -10.11 -8.64 -11.95
C VAL A 215 -8.96 -8.37 -12.93
N LYS A 216 -9.21 -8.53 -14.24
CA LYS A 216 -8.19 -8.33 -15.29
C LYS A 216 -7.65 -6.90 -15.37
N LYS A 217 -8.35 -5.90 -14.82
CA LYS A 217 -7.84 -4.52 -14.73
C LYS A 217 -6.69 -4.39 -13.72
N MET A 218 -6.61 -5.25 -12.72
CA MET A 218 -5.58 -5.22 -11.68
C MET A 218 -4.59 -6.38 -11.78
N LEU A 219 -5.00 -7.57 -12.25
CA LEU A 219 -4.16 -8.75 -12.32
C LEU A 219 -4.08 -9.31 -13.73
N THR A 220 -2.87 -9.32 -14.30
CA THR A 220 -2.55 -10.02 -15.55
C THR A 220 -1.83 -11.31 -15.22
N VAL A 221 -2.29 -12.44 -15.77
CA VAL A 221 -1.66 -13.76 -15.56
C VAL A 221 -1.01 -14.20 -16.87
N LEU A 222 0.27 -14.53 -16.81
CA LEU A 222 1.06 -14.99 -17.93
C LEU A 222 1.54 -16.43 -17.70
N PRO A 223 0.75 -17.44 -18.09
CA PRO A 223 1.12 -18.84 -17.98
C PRO A 223 2.19 -19.22 -19.01
N ASN A 224 3.02 -20.21 -18.69
CA ASN A 224 4.12 -20.67 -19.54
C ASN A 224 4.96 -19.48 -20.03
N ALA A 225 5.34 -18.63 -19.08
CA ALA A 225 6.03 -17.38 -19.34
C ALA A 225 7.39 -17.67 -20.00
N SER A 226 7.60 -17.03 -21.14
CA SER A 226 8.92 -16.91 -21.78
C SER A 226 9.44 -15.49 -21.59
N ILE A 227 10.75 -15.29 -21.76
CA ILE A 227 11.34 -13.96 -21.64
C ILE A 227 10.75 -12.96 -22.66
N GLU A 228 10.44 -13.43 -23.87
CA GLU A 228 9.81 -12.62 -24.92
C GLU A 228 8.38 -12.22 -24.57
N LYS A 229 7.59 -13.13 -23.99
CA LYS A 229 6.24 -12.81 -23.52
C LYS A 229 6.27 -11.76 -22.40
N ILE A 230 7.19 -11.91 -21.43
CA ILE A 230 7.37 -10.93 -20.35
C ILE A 230 7.76 -9.57 -20.94
N ARG A 231 8.74 -9.53 -21.85
CA ARG A 231 9.19 -8.30 -22.50
C ARG A 231 8.04 -7.62 -23.26
N LYS A 232 7.30 -8.39 -24.07
CA LYS A 232 6.15 -7.87 -24.83
C LYS A 232 5.10 -7.28 -23.90
N GLU A 233 4.75 -7.98 -22.83
CA GLU A 233 3.76 -7.52 -21.86
C GLU A 233 4.20 -6.24 -21.14
N CYS A 234 5.43 -6.19 -20.61
CA CYS A 234 5.99 -5.00 -19.95
C CYS A 234 6.26 -3.83 -20.91
N SER A 235 6.37 -4.09 -22.21
CA SER A 235 6.50 -3.03 -23.23
C SER A 235 5.15 -2.38 -23.57
N ALA A 236 4.07 -3.16 -23.53
CA ALA A 236 2.72 -2.72 -23.88
C ALA A 236 1.96 -2.15 -22.67
N ASN A 237 2.28 -2.64 -21.47
CA ASN A 237 1.53 -2.37 -20.25
C ASN A 237 2.43 -1.93 -19.10
N GLU A 238 1.93 -0.98 -18.32
CA GLU A 238 2.57 -0.52 -17.10
C GLU A 238 2.13 -1.38 -15.91
N TYR A 239 3.10 -1.91 -15.16
CA TYR A 239 2.87 -2.66 -13.92
C TYR A 239 3.55 -1.96 -12.74
N THR A 240 2.92 -2.05 -11.56
CA THR A 240 3.55 -1.62 -10.30
C THR A 240 4.21 -2.79 -9.59
N HIS A 241 3.63 -3.99 -9.69
CA HIS A 241 4.15 -5.21 -9.10
C HIS A 241 4.33 -6.29 -10.16
N VAL A 242 5.45 -7.00 -10.12
CA VAL A 242 5.66 -8.21 -10.93
C VAL A 242 5.96 -9.37 -9.99
N HIS A 243 5.18 -10.45 -10.10
CA HIS A 243 5.39 -11.70 -9.40
C HIS A 243 5.88 -12.75 -10.39
N ILE A 244 7.06 -13.31 -10.16
CA ILE A 244 7.61 -14.39 -10.98
C ILE A 244 7.65 -15.67 -10.14
N LEU A 245 6.98 -16.72 -10.63
CA LEU A 245 7.00 -18.05 -10.05
C LEU A 245 7.60 -19.04 -11.05
N ALA A 246 8.82 -19.48 -10.79
CA ALA A 246 9.54 -20.44 -11.61
C ALA A 246 10.66 -21.08 -10.80
N HIS A 247 11.16 -22.24 -11.25
CA HIS A 247 12.35 -22.84 -10.67
C HIS A 247 13.59 -21.98 -10.93
N GLY A 248 14.54 -22.03 -9.99
CA GLY A 248 15.89 -21.55 -10.23
C GLY A 248 16.70 -22.65 -10.89
N ASP A 249 17.59 -22.29 -11.80
CA ASP A 249 18.49 -23.27 -12.43
C ASP A 249 19.88 -22.70 -12.68
N SER A 250 20.86 -23.59 -12.78
CA SER A 250 22.23 -23.23 -13.08
C SER A 250 22.38 -22.83 -14.55
N LEU A 251 23.17 -21.78 -14.78
CA LEU A 251 23.61 -21.32 -16.07
C LEU A 251 25.13 -21.15 -16.06
N LEU A 252 25.78 -21.54 -17.15
CA LEU A 252 27.20 -21.30 -17.33
C LEU A 252 27.40 -19.97 -18.06
N ASN A 253 27.98 -18.98 -17.40
CA ASN A 253 28.30 -17.68 -17.98
C ASN A 253 29.80 -17.41 -17.85
N ALA A 254 30.48 -17.21 -18.98
CA ALA A 254 31.93 -16.98 -19.03
C ALA A 254 32.76 -18.03 -18.26
N GLY A 255 32.36 -19.30 -18.31
CA GLY A 255 33.04 -20.40 -17.60
C GLY A 255 32.74 -20.49 -16.11
N VAL A 256 31.83 -19.67 -15.59
CA VAL A 256 31.43 -19.61 -14.18
C VAL A 256 29.95 -19.98 -14.03
N GLN A 257 29.66 -20.83 -13.05
CA GLN A 257 28.29 -21.20 -12.71
C GLN A 257 27.57 -20.04 -12.01
N ARG A 258 26.33 -19.78 -12.43
CA ARG A 258 25.41 -18.80 -11.85
C ARG A 258 24.00 -19.37 -11.81
N TYR A 259 23.10 -18.68 -11.12
CA TYR A 259 21.68 -19.02 -11.12
C TYR A 259 20.86 -18.08 -12.02
N GLY A 260 19.87 -18.65 -12.67
CA GLY A 260 18.88 -17.95 -13.49
C GLY A 260 17.47 -18.47 -13.23
N VAL A 261 16.50 -17.81 -13.85
CA VAL A 261 15.09 -18.22 -13.81
C VAL A 261 14.80 -19.19 -14.95
N ALA A 262 14.30 -20.37 -14.62
CA ALA A 262 13.89 -21.38 -15.60
C ALA A 262 12.54 -21.01 -16.23
N LEU A 263 12.56 -20.26 -17.32
CA LEU A 263 11.38 -19.86 -18.09
C LEU A 263 11.11 -20.86 -19.23
N SER A 264 9.89 -20.80 -19.77
CA SER A 264 9.54 -21.54 -20.98
C SER A 264 10.20 -20.91 -22.20
N THR A 265 10.56 -21.70 -23.21
CA THR A 265 10.91 -21.14 -24.53
C THR A 265 9.64 -20.65 -25.25
N GLU A 266 9.80 -19.74 -26.22
CA GLU A 266 8.66 -19.25 -27.01
C GLU A 266 8.12 -20.30 -27.99
N ILE A 267 9.02 -21.09 -28.58
CA ILE A 267 8.69 -22.09 -29.60
C ILE A 267 8.04 -23.34 -28.98
N ASP A 268 8.61 -23.82 -27.87
CA ASP A 268 8.10 -24.97 -27.14
C ASP A 268 8.02 -24.65 -25.63
N PRO A 269 6.80 -24.46 -25.09
CA PRO A 269 6.59 -24.22 -23.67
C PRO A 269 7.14 -25.30 -22.74
N GLY A 270 7.31 -26.52 -23.24
CA GLY A 270 7.91 -27.66 -22.53
C GLY A 270 9.43 -27.58 -22.42
N GLN A 271 10.08 -26.78 -23.27
CA GLN A 271 11.52 -26.52 -23.17
C GLN A 271 11.83 -25.36 -22.24
N LYS A 272 13.01 -25.41 -21.64
CA LYS A 272 13.49 -24.43 -20.66
C LYS A 272 14.50 -23.47 -21.30
N ASP A 273 14.33 -22.18 -21.06
CA ASP A 273 15.34 -21.13 -21.23
C ASP A 273 15.73 -20.62 -19.83
N VAL A 274 17.00 -20.73 -19.47
CA VAL A 274 17.51 -20.23 -18.18
C VAL A 274 17.96 -18.79 -18.37
N VAL A 275 17.24 -17.87 -17.73
CA VAL A 275 17.40 -16.43 -17.93
C VAL A 275 18.10 -15.81 -16.72
N ASP A 276 19.22 -15.12 -16.94
CA ASP A 276 19.93 -14.37 -15.90
C ASP A 276 19.22 -13.07 -15.51
N GLY A 277 19.73 -12.39 -14.47
CA GLY A 277 19.12 -11.18 -13.95
C GLY A 277 19.19 -9.99 -14.91
N GLU A 278 20.26 -9.88 -15.72
CA GLU A 278 20.38 -8.85 -16.75
C GLU A 278 19.32 -9.01 -17.85
N ARG A 279 19.18 -10.21 -18.45
CA ARG A 279 18.15 -10.48 -19.47
C ARG A 279 16.74 -10.24 -18.91
N LEU A 280 16.52 -10.64 -17.66
CA LEU A 280 15.24 -10.42 -16.98
C LEU A 280 14.99 -8.93 -16.69
N ALA A 281 15.99 -8.19 -16.24
CA ALA A 281 15.89 -6.76 -16.01
C ALA A 281 15.51 -6.02 -17.29
N ILE A 282 16.15 -6.35 -18.41
CA ILE A 282 15.84 -5.77 -19.72
C ILE A 282 14.39 -6.05 -20.13
N ALA A 283 13.88 -7.26 -19.86
CA ALA A 283 12.49 -7.60 -20.16
C ALA A 283 11.48 -6.84 -19.28
N LEU A 284 11.81 -6.62 -18.00
CA LEU A 284 10.94 -5.91 -17.05
C LEU A 284 11.01 -4.38 -17.17
N THR A 285 12.10 -3.84 -17.72
CA THR A 285 12.35 -2.41 -17.86
C THR A 285 12.32 -2.01 -19.33
N SER A 286 11.11 -1.85 -19.87
CA SER A 286 10.92 -1.39 -21.24
C SER A 286 11.58 -0.02 -21.44
N ARG A 287 12.38 0.12 -22.50
CA ARG A 287 13.00 1.38 -22.92
C ARG A 287 12.34 1.91 -24.18
N ASP A 288 12.20 3.23 -24.28
CA ASP A 288 11.78 3.88 -25.52
C ASP A 288 12.93 3.99 -26.52
N SER A 289 12.64 4.54 -27.71
CA SER A 289 13.61 4.73 -28.79
C SER A 289 14.78 5.66 -28.42
N SER A 290 14.63 6.47 -27.37
CA SER A 290 15.69 7.34 -26.83
C SER A 290 16.57 6.63 -25.78
N GLY A 291 16.26 5.37 -25.46
CA GLY A 291 16.92 4.59 -24.41
C GLY A 291 16.42 4.91 -23.00
N THR A 292 15.37 5.74 -22.87
CA THR A 292 14.77 6.08 -21.57
C THR A 292 13.84 4.97 -21.11
N THR A 293 13.98 4.52 -19.85
CA THR A 293 13.06 3.54 -19.28
C THR A 293 11.64 4.11 -19.24
N ARG A 294 10.75 3.53 -20.06
CA ARG A 294 9.35 3.96 -20.19
C ARG A 294 8.51 3.47 -19.02
N TYR A 295 8.56 2.16 -18.77
CA TYR A 295 7.80 1.51 -17.70
C TYR A 295 8.76 0.71 -16.82
N ARG A 296 8.62 0.89 -15.50
CA ARG A 296 9.35 0.11 -14.50
C ARG A 296 8.40 -0.31 -13.38
N PRO A 297 8.46 -1.57 -12.93
CA PRO A 297 7.76 -1.97 -11.72
C PRO A 297 8.35 -1.25 -10.51
N THR A 298 7.50 -0.90 -9.56
CA THR A 298 7.93 -0.40 -8.25
C THR A 298 8.53 -1.55 -7.43
N LEU A 299 7.99 -2.76 -7.61
CA LEU A 299 8.39 -3.94 -6.86
C LEU A 299 8.38 -5.21 -7.72
N VAL A 300 9.41 -6.05 -7.57
CA VAL A 300 9.46 -7.40 -8.14
C VAL A 300 9.59 -8.42 -7.01
N THR A 301 8.76 -9.46 -7.03
CA THR A 301 8.87 -10.62 -6.14
C THR A 301 9.26 -11.86 -6.95
N LEU A 302 10.34 -12.50 -6.54
CA LEU A 302 10.87 -13.72 -7.14
C LEU A 302 10.55 -14.91 -6.22
N ALA A 303 9.51 -15.66 -6.55
CA ALA A 303 9.28 -17.00 -6.00
C ALA A 303 10.10 -18.02 -6.79
N THR A 304 11.43 -17.82 -6.77
CA THR A 304 12.42 -18.59 -7.53
C THR A 304 13.59 -18.93 -6.62
N CYS A 305 13.91 -20.21 -6.53
CA CYS A 305 15.05 -20.71 -5.76
C CYS A 305 16.34 -20.00 -6.18
N ASP A 306 17.21 -19.70 -5.22
CA ASP A 306 18.53 -19.10 -5.46
C ASP A 306 18.53 -17.73 -6.19
N SER A 307 17.37 -17.08 -6.32
CA SER A 307 17.26 -15.77 -6.97
C SER A 307 17.99 -14.63 -6.23
N GLY A 308 18.25 -14.82 -4.93
CA GLY A 308 19.08 -13.96 -4.09
C GLY A 308 20.52 -14.47 -3.93
N ASN A 309 20.87 -15.64 -4.46
CA ASN A 309 22.15 -16.30 -4.24
C ASN A 309 23.25 -15.71 -5.14
N ILE A 310 24.42 -15.44 -4.54
CA ILE A 310 25.65 -15.10 -5.25
C ILE A 310 26.56 -16.31 -5.17
N GLU A 311 26.60 -17.10 -6.24
CA GLU A 311 27.38 -18.36 -6.24
C GLU A 311 28.87 -18.12 -6.53
N SER A 312 29.16 -17.16 -7.40
CA SER A 312 30.53 -16.82 -7.77
C SER A 312 30.76 -15.33 -7.73
N VAL A 313 31.96 -14.98 -7.26
CA VAL A 313 32.47 -13.62 -7.13
C VAL A 313 33.60 -13.36 -8.13
N LEU A 314 33.97 -14.35 -8.95
CA LEU A 314 35.10 -14.27 -9.88
C LEU A 314 34.83 -13.35 -11.07
N THR A 315 33.57 -13.25 -11.50
CA THR A 315 33.15 -12.43 -12.63
C THR A 315 32.19 -11.33 -12.18
N PRO A 316 32.13 -10.17 -12.86
CA PRO A 316 31.16 -9.12 -12.55
C PRO A 316 29.72 -9.63 -12.71
N GLY A 317 28.87 -9.41 -11.71
CA GLY A 317 27.46 -9.80 -11.74
C GLY A 317 27.02 -10.35 -10.39
N GLY A 318 25.89 -9.87 -9.89
CA GLY A 318 25.35 -10.27 -8.59
C GLY A 318 24.37 -11.43 -8.73
N SER A 319 23.51 -11.58 -7.72
CA SER A 319 22.33 -12.43 -7.84
C SER A 319 21.31 -11.80 -8.79
N ILE A 320 20.30 -12.58 -9.22
CA ILE A 320 19.18 -12.08 -10.02
C ILE A 320 18.56 -10.85 -9.34
N ALA A 321 18.33 -10.93 -8.03
CA ALA A 321 17.77 -9.83 -7.24
C ALA A 321 18.64 -8.58 -7.25
N HIS A 322 19.96 -8.75 -7.10
CA HIS A 322 20.93 -7.66 -7.19
C HIS A 322 20.89 -7.01 -8.57
N GLU A 323 20.89 -7.79 -9.65
CA GLU A 323 20.88 -7.27 -11.03
C GLU A 323 19.58 -6.52 -11.37
N LEU A 324 18.43 -7.04 -10.93
CA LEU A 324 17.15 -6.34 -11.07
C LEU A 324 17.15 -5.00 -10.33
N ASN A 325 17.64 -4.97 -9.08
CA ASN A 325 17.77 -3.72 -8.35
C ASN A 325 18.77 -2.80 -9.05
N ALA A 326 19.95 -3.30 -9.44
CA ALA A 326 21.00 -2.59 -10.19
C ALA A 326 20.43 -1.87 -11.43
N ALA A 327 19.54 -2.53 -12.16
CA ALA A 327 18.85 -1.99 -13.33
C ALA A 327 17.79 -0.90 -13.03
N GLY A 328 17.55 -0.57 -11.76
CA GLY A 328 16.70 0.55 -11.35
C GLY A 328 15.31 0.16 -10.84
N ILE A 329 15.07 -1.11 -10.55
CA ILE A 329 13.84 -1.57 -9.87
C ILE A 329 13.99 -1.30 -8.37
N PRO A 330 13.16 -0.43 -7.76
CA PRO A 330 13.36 0.02 -6.39
C PRO A 330 13.34 -1.08 -5.34
N TRP A 331 12.41 -2.03 -5.46
CA TRP A 331 12.25 -3.12 -4.50
C TRP A 331 12.29 -4.46 -5.22
N VAL A 332 13.18 -5.35 -4.76
CA VAL A 332 13.27 -6.72 -5.27
C VAL A 332 13.35 -7.68 -4.10
N ILE A 333 12.33 -8.52 -3.95
CA ILE A 333 12.23 -9.53 -2.91
C ILE A 333 12.51 -10.89 -3.55
N ALA A 334 13.46 -11.63 -2.99
CA ALA A 334 13.98 -12.85 -3.55
C ALA A 334 14.35 -13.84 -2.43
N SER A 335 14.86 -15.00 -2.81
CA SER A 335 15.34 -15.99 -1.86
C SER A 335 16.79 -16.36 -2.10
N GLN A 336 17.61 -16.29 -1.05
CA GLN A 336 19.01 -16.69 -1.08
C GLN A 336 19.19 -18.22 -1.19
N PHE A 337 18.25 -18.98 -0.64
CA PHE A 337 18.25 -20.45 -0.68
C PHE A 337 17.03 -20.99 -1.44
N PRO A 338 16.97 -22.29 -1.76
CA PRO A 338 15.74 -22.91 -2.24
C PRO A 338 14.55 -22.62 -1.30
N LEU A 339 13.44 -22.12 -1.85
CA LEU A 339 12.22 -21.88 -1.07
C LEU A 339 11.35 -23.13 -1.06
N TRP A 340 10.82 -23.49 0.10
CA TRP A 340 9.78 -24.50 0.14
C TRP A 340 8.50 -24.00 -0.53
N MET A 341 7.81 -24.85 -1.29
CA MET A 341 6.59 -24.46 -2.03
C MET A 341 5.49 -23.91 -1.10
N LYS A 342 5.38 -24.43 0.12
CA LYS A 342 4.45 -23.89 1.13
C LYS A 342 4.86 -22.47 1.54
N ALA A 343 6.15 -22.24 1.76
CA ALA A 343 6.69 -20.94 2.11
C ALA A 343 6.54 -19.91 0.97
N SER A 344 6.70 -20.32 -0.29
CA SER A 344 6.48 -19.41 -1.42
C SER A 344 5.03 -18.94 -1.52
N ALA A 345 4.07 -19.82 -1.21
CA ALA A 345 2.66 -19.47 -1.16
C ALA A 345 2.34 -18.50 -0.01
N ILE A 346 2.87 -18.76 1.21
CA ILE A 346 2.77 -17.84 2.35
C ILE A 346 3.36 -16.47 1.98
N ALA A 347 4.50 -16.45 1.29
CA ALA A 347 5.12 -15.21 0.85
C ALA A 347 4.24 -14.41 -0.11
N ALA A 348 3.60 -15.08 -1.08
CA ALA A 348 2.66 -14.40 -1.98
C ALA A 348 1.47 -13.80 -1.22
N GLU A 349 0.88 -14.54 -0.28
CA GLU A 349 -0.25 -14.07 0.53
C GLU A 349 0.12 -12.85 1.38
N VAL A 350 1.17 -12.95 2.20
CA VAL A 350 1.56 -11.89 3.14
C VAL A 350 2.01 -10.64 2.39
N LEU A 351 2.87 -10.80 1.37
CA LEU A 351 3.40 -9.66 0.62
C LEU A 351 2.26 -8.89 -0.06
N TYR A 352 1.42 -9.56 -0.85
CA TYR A 352 0.41 -8.85 -1.63
C TYR A 352 -0.75 -8.33 -0.76
N THR A 353 -1.11 -9.04 0.32
CA THR A 353 -2.10 -8.51 1.27
C THR A 353 -1.61 -7.23 1.93
N GLY A 354 -0.39 -7.22 2.48
CA GLY A 354 0.14 -6.03 3.17
C GLY A 354 0.41 -4.87 2.21
N LEU A 355 1.12 -5.13 1.11
CA LEU A 355 1.53 -4.11 0.14
C LEU A 355 0.31 -3.42 -0.50
N LEU A 356 -0.72 -4.16 -0.90
CA LEU A 356 -1.90 -3.57 -1.52
C LEU A 356 -2.79 -2.83 -0.52
N ASN A 357 -2.82 -3.26 0.75
CA ASN A 357 -3.50 -2.51 1.81
C ASN A 357 -2.78 -1.20 2.19
N GLY A 358 -1.58 -0.95 1.64
CA GLY A 358 -0.78 0.22 1.94
C GLY A 358 -0.02 0.13 3.26
N GLU A 359 0.24 -1.07 3.74
CA GLU A 359 1.19 -1.28 4.84
C GLU A 359 2.61 -0.91 4.38
N ASP A 360 3.45 -0.50 5.34
CA ASP A 360 4.84 -0.17 5.00
C ASP A 360 5.58 -1.46 4.62
N PRO A 361 6.27 -1.54 3.46
CA PRO A 361 6.95 -2.75 3.03
C PRO A 361 7.96 -3.31 4.05
N ARG A 362 8.53 -2.44 4.90
CA ARG A 362 9.45 -2.85 5.95
C ARG A 362 8.72 -3.68 7.01
N TRP A 363 7.52 -3.26 7.43
CA TRP A 363 6.64 -4.03 8.30
C TRP A 363 6.19 -5.33 7.64
N VAL A 364 5.78 -5.28 6.37
CA VAL A 364 5.35 -6.47 5.62
C VAL A 364 6.47 -7.52 5.54
N LEU A 365 7.73 -7.10 5.36
CA LEU A 365 8.88 -8.00 5.38
C LEU A 365 9.13 -8.62 6.77
N TYR A 366 8.93 -7.86 7.84
CA TYR A 366 9.02 -8.37 9.20
C TYR A 366 7.91 -9.41 9.46
N ASP A 367 6.67 -9.07 9.13
CA ASP A 367 5.51 -9.96 9.30
C ASP A 367 5.64 -11.23 8.47
N LEU A 368 6.19 -11.13 7.24
CA LEU A 368 6.52 -12.28 6.42
C LEU A 368 7.47 -13.24 7.14
N ARG A 369 8.55 -12.74 7.76
CA ARG A 369 9.50 -13.60 8.49
C ARG A 369 8.84 -14.26 9.70
N GLN A 370 8.02 -13.52 10.45
CA GLN A 370 7.23 -14.07 11.56
C GLN A 370 6.29 -15.17 11.09
N ARG A 371 5.59 -14.94 9.98
CA ARG A 371 4.65 -15.89 9.40
C ARG A 371 5.33 -17.15 8.89
N LEU A 372 6.44 -17.00 8.17
CA LEU A 372 7.25 -18.12 7.71
C LEU A 372 7.78 -18.95 8.89
N ARG A 373 8.24 -18.31 9.96
CA ARG A 373 8.71 -19.03 11.16
C ARG A 373 7.62 -19.85 11.84
N THR A 374 6.39 -19.34 11.83
CA THR A 374 5.23 -19.91 12.53
C THR A 374 4.53 -20.99 11.69
N ASP A 375 4.25 -20.70 10.42
CA ASP A 375 3.41 -21.54 9.55
C ASP A 375 4.23 -22.53 8.71
N SER A 376 5.55 -22.33 8.64
CA SER A 376 6.53 -23.23 8.02
C SER A 376 7.60 -23.66 9.04
N PRO A 377 7.21 -24.25 10.19
CA PRO A 377 8.14 -24.55 11.26
C PRO A 377 9.20 -25.56 10.81
N GLY A 378 10.40 -25.41 11.35
CA GLY A 378 11.53 -26.27 11.00
C GLY A 378 12.22 -25.90 9.70
N THR A 379 11.65 -25.04 8.84
CA THR A 379 12.35 -24.48 7.68
C THR A 379 13.21 -23.25 8.04
N HIS A 380 14.15 -22.88 7.16
CA HIS A 380 14.89 -21.61 7.26
C HIS A 380 14.40 -20.61 6.20
N ASP A 381 13.21 -20.81 5.64
CA ASP A 381 12.65 -19.93 4.60
C ASP A 381 12.57 -18.48 5.10
N TRP A 382 12.28 -18.25 6.39
CA TRP A 382 12.27 -16.92 7.02
C TRP A 382 13.62 -16.19 6.93
N ALA A 383 14.74 -16.93 6.98
CA ALA A 383 16.09 -16.41 6.84
C ALA A 383 16.55 -16.35 5.37
N SER A 384 15.82 -17.02 4.48
CA SER A 384 16.15 -17.08 3.05
C SER A 384 15.66 -15.85 2.30
N ILE A 385 14.58 -15.21 2.78
CA ILE A 385 14.02 -14.01 2.15
C ILE A 385 14.98 -12.84 2.27
N VAL A 386 15.51 -12.42 1.12
CA VAL A 386 16.33 -11.22 0.97
C VAL A 386 15.52 -10.14 0.25
N ALA A 387 15.73 -8.88 0.63
CA ALA A 387 15.06 -7.75 -0.01
C ALA A 387 16.10 -6.69 -0.37
N TYR A 388 16.30 -6.45 -1.66
CA TYR A 388 17.00 -5.26 -2.13
C TYR A 388 16.01 -4.10 -2.18
N SER A 389 16.34 -3.00 -1.51
CA SER A 389 15.41 -1.87 -1.38
C SER A 389 16.07 -0.52 -1.70
N THR A 390 15.24 0.45 -2.07
CA THR A 390 15.59 1.87 -2.07
C THR A 390 14.51 2.62 -1.34
N VAL A 391 14.88 3.28 -0.24
CA VAL A 391 13.98 4.04 0.62
C VAL A 391 14.30 5.53 0.46
N PRO A 392 13.49 6.32 -0.26
CA PRO A 392 13.69 7.76 -0.36
C PRO A 392 13.39 8.48 0.97
N PRO A 393 13.89 9.71 1.18
CA PRO A 393 13.64 10.46 2.42
C PRO A 393 12.17 10.74 2.72
N ASP A 394 11.30 10.75 1.70
CA ASP A 394 9.85 10.99 1.84
C ASP A 394 9.02 9.69 1.80
N PHE A 395 9.64 8.52 1.96
CA PHE A 395 8.99 7.23 1.74
C PHE A 395 7.77 7.01 2.65
N GLU A 396 7.88 7.30 3.93
CA GLU A 396 6.81 7.15 4.92
C GLU A 396 5.58 8.00 4.53
N LYS A 397 5.80 9.19 3.97
CA LYS A 397 4.75 10.06 3.46
C LYS A 397 4.09 9.43 2.23
N GLN A 398 4.87 8.90 1.27
CA GLN A 398 4.32 8.23 0.10
C GLN A 398 3.49 6.99 0.47
N VAL A 399 3.99 6.16 1.40
CA VAL A 399 3.25 5.00 1.94
C VAL A 399 1.95 5.45 2.62
N GLY A 400 2.00 6.54 3.40
CA GLY A 400 0.84 7.12 4.05
C GLY A 400 -0.25 7.57 3.06
N LEU A 401 0.14 8.35 2.04
CA LEU A 401 -0.77 8.81 0.98
C LEU A 401 -1.37 7.64 0.21
N PHE A 402 -0.55 6.65 -0.14
CA PHE A 402 -1.00 5.45 -0.83
C PHE A 402 -2.04 4.68 0.00
N ARG A 403 -1.80 4.47 1.31
CA ARG A 403 -2.77 3.80 2.21
C ARG A 403 -4.10 4.53 2.28
N ASP A 404 -4.07 5.86 2.43
CA ASP A 404 -5.28 6.68 2.53
C ASP A 404 -6.11 6.56 1.24
N LYS A 405 -5.44 6.55 0.09
CA LYS A 405 -6.05 6.30 -1.22
C LYS A 405 -6.60 4.88 -1.36
N GLN A 406 -5.87 3.85 -0.94
CA GLN A 406 -6.34 2.46 -0.97
C GLN A 406 -7.57 2.26 -0.08
N THR A 407 -7.61 2.90 1.09
CA THR A 407 -8.77 2.87 1.98
C THR A 407 -9.99 3.46 1.30
N ARG A 408 -9.87 4.65 0.69
CA ARG A 408 -10.98 5.28 -0.05
C ARG A 408 -11.48 4.42 -1.20
N LEU A 409 -10.58 3.88 -2.02
CA LEU A 409 -10.94 3.01 -3.14
C LEU A 409 -11.70 1.75 -2.68
N LYS A 410 -11.28 1.14 -1.57
CA LYS A 410 -11.98 0.00 -0.96
C LYS A 410 -13.39 0.38 -0.50
N LEU A 411 -13.55 1.56 0.11
CA LEU A 411 -14.87 2.06 0.51
C LEU A 411 -15.77 2.33 -0.70
N ASP A 412 -15.21 2.92 -1.75
CA ASP A 412 -15.94 3.22 -2.98
C ASP A 412 -16.46 1.95 -3.66
N VAL A 413 -15.69 0.84 -3.67
CA VAL A 413 -16.19 -0.46 -4.17
C VAL A 413 -17.44 -0.93 -3.42
N LYS A 414 -17.44 -0.80 -2.09
CA LYS A 414 -18.58 -1.21 -1.25
C LYS A 414 -19.77 -0.29 -1.44
N PHE A 415 -19.53 1.01 -1.52
CA PHE A 415 -20.60 1.96 -1.76
C PHE A 415 -21.17 1.88 -3.17
N ASP A 416 -20.36 1.65 -4.20
CA ASP A 416 -20.83 1.41 -5.56
C ASP A 416 -21.81 0.23 -5.58
N ARG A 417 -21.52 -0.84 -4.81
CA ARG A 417 -22.45 -1.97 -4.66
C ARG A 417 -23.74 -1.59 -3.92
N ILE A 418 -23.63 -0.84 -2.82
CA ILE A 418 -24.82 -0.34 -2.11
C ILE A 418 -25.69 0.52 -3.05
N ASP A 419 -25.06 1.44 -3.78
CA ASP A 419 -25.72 2.36 -4.71
C ASP A 419 -26.40 1.59 -5.87
N ASP A 420 -25.76 0.53 -6.39
CA ASP A 420 -26.34 -0.40 -7.38
C ASP A 420 -27.56 -1.16 -6.80
N LEU A 421 -27.48 -1.63 -5.55
CA LEU A 421 -28.57 -2.38 -4.90
C LEU A 421 -29.80 -1.50 -4.64
N VAL A 422 -29.60 -0.30 -4.08
CA VAL A 422 -30.71 0.61 -3.73
C VAL A 422 -31.19 1.45 -4.91
N GLY A 423 -30.55 1.35 -6.08
CA GLY A 423 -30.90 2.12 -7.28
C GLY A 423 -30.58 3.60 -7.15
N ALA A 424 -29.62 4.00 -6.30
CA ALA A 424 -29.30 5.42 -6.06
C ALA A 424 -28.81 6.15 -7.33
N ASN A 425 -28.21 5.40 -8.25
CA ASN A 425 -27.69 5.89 -9.53
C ASN A 425 -28.73 5.91 -10.65
N GLU A 426 -29.93 5.37 -10.44
CA GLU A 426 -30.99 5.36 -11.46
C GLU A 426 -31.56 6.79 -11.65
N GLU A 427 -31.90 7.17 -12.89
CA GLU A 427 -32.43 8.50 -13.21
C GLU A 427 -33.81 8.71 -12.56
N THR A 428 -34.62 7.67 -12.51
CA THR A 428 -35.92 7.60 -11.85
C THR A 428 -35.85 6.70 -10.62
N VAL A 429 -35.56 7.26 -9.44
CA VAL A 429 -35.68 6.52 -8.17
C VAL A 429 -37.18 6.43 -7.84
N PRO A 430 -37.76 5.22 -7.66
CA PRO A 430 -39.16 5.08 -7.24
C PRO A 430 -39.40 5.85 -5.93
N ILE A 431 -40.52 6.57 -5.83
CA ILE A 431 -40.90 7.38 -4.65
C ILE A 431 -40.95 6.52 -3.36
N GLU A 432 -41.17 5.22 -3.50
CA GLU A 432 -41.28 4.26 -2.40
C GLU A 432 -40.02 3.39 -2.20
N GLY A 433 -38.90 3.68 -2.87
CA GLY A 433 -37.70 2.85 -2.84
C GLY A 433 -37.80 1.61 -3.75
N LYS A 434 -36.68 0.91 -3.94
CA LYS A 434 -36.65 -0.35 -4.71
C LYS A 434 -37.10 -1.49 -3.79
N GLN A 435 -37.99 -2.37 -4.26
CA GLN A 435 -38.40 -3.53 -3.45
C GLN A 435 -37.23 -4.53 -3.38
N LEU A 436 -36.49 -4.49 -2.28
CA LEU A 436 -35.31 -5.32 -2.06
C LEU A 436 -35.69 -6.70 -1.52
N THR A 437 -34.99 -7.72 -2.00
CA THR A 437 -35.07 -9.06 -1.41
C THR A 437 -34.39 -9.10 -0.04
N ALA A 438 -34.78 -10.06 0.82
CA ALA A 438 -34.15 -10.24 2.13
C ALA A 438 -32.61 -10.41 2.04
N ASN A 439 -32.13 -11.09 0.99
CA ASN A 439 -30.70 -11.27 0.73
C ASN A 439 -29.99 -9.95 0.40
N GLN A 440 -30.59 -9.11 -0.44
CA GLN A 440 -30.02 -7.81 -0.80
C GLN A 440 -29.99 -6.87 0.42
N THR A 441 -31.03 -6.89 1.24
CA THR A 441 -31.07 -6.12 2.48
C THR A 441 -29.99 -6.57 3.46
N ALA A 442 -29.82 -7.89 3.64
CA ALA A 442 -28.73 -8.43 4.47
C ALA A 442 -27.34 -8.08 3.91
N GLU A 443 -27.18 -8.07 2.58
CA GLU A 443 -25.94 -7.64 1.91
C GLU A 443 -25.61 -6.18 2.24
N ILE A 444 -26.59 -5.27 2.14
CA ILE A 444 -26.41 -3.85 2.49
C ILE A 444 -25.96 -3.71 3.95
N GLU A 445 -26.58 -4.41 4.89
CA GLU A 445 -26.19 -4.36 6.31
C GLU A 445 -24.76 -4.84 6.53
N MET A 446 -24.37 -5.95 5.90
CA MET A 446 -22.99 -6.46 5.97
C MET A 446 -21.99 -5.45 5.39
N LEU A 447 -22.31 -4.83 4.24
CA LEU A 447 -21.47 -3.81 3.63
C LEU A 447 -21.34 -2.57 4.52
N CYS A 448 -22.44 -2.05 5.06
CA CYS A 448 -22.43 -0.92 6.00
C CYS A 448 -21.60 -1.23 7.26
N LYS A 449 -21.75 -2.42 7.84
CA LYS A 449 -20.94 -2.87 8.99
C LYS A 449 -19.45 -2.94 8.63
N SER A 450 -19.13 -3.47 7.45
CA SER A 450 -17.76 -3.58 6.96
C SER A 450 -17.12 -2.20 6.72
N ILE A 451 -17.86 -1.26 6.13
CA ILE A 451 -17.44 0.15 5.95
C ILE A 451 -17.13 0.80 7.29
N ARG A 452 -18.00 0.64 8.29
CA ARG A 452 -17.79 1.17 9.65
C ARG A 452 -16.54 0.61 10.30
N ALA A 453 -16.29 -0.70 10.15
CA ALA A 453 -15.10 -1.35 10.67
C ALA A 453 -13.81 -0.82 10.01
N ASP A 454 -13.81 -0.68 8.68
CA ASP A 454 -12.69 -0.11 7.94
C ASP A 454 -12.38 1.34 8.34
N LEU A 455 -13.42 2.17 8.43
CA LEU A 455 -13.28 3.58 8.85
C LEU A 455 -12.77 3.68 10.28
N LYS A 456 -13.28 2.84 11.19
CA LYS A 456 -12.78 2.80 12.56
C LYS A 456 -11.31 2.42 12.61
N LYS A 457 -10.90 1.34 11.91
CA LYS A 457 -9.48 0.95 11.82
C LYS A 457 -8.63 2.11 11.30
N TRP A 458 -9.06 2.78 10.22
CA TRP A 458 -8.33 3.88 9.62
C TRP A 458 -8.20 5.12 10.53
N ARG A 459 -9.21 5.42 11.35
CA ARG A 459 -9.14 6.50 12.36
C ARG A 459 -8.26 6.13 13.55
N ASP A 460 -8.37 4.88 14.01
CA ASP A 460 -7.64 4.38 15.18
C ASP A 460 -6.14 4.12 14.88
N GLU A 461 -5.74 4.17 13.61
CA GLU A 461 -4.34 4.08 13.19
C GLU A 461 -3.49 5.23 13.76
N LEU A 462 -2.73 4.89 14.81
CA LEU A 462 -1.68 5.71 15.41
C LEU A 462 -0.54 5.90 14.40
N LYS A 463 -0.24 7.15 14.01
CA LYS A 463 0.97 7.49 13.27
C LYS A 463 1.69 8.60 14.02
N THR A 464 3.02 8.52 14.00
CA THR A 464 3.99 9.51 14.50
C THR A 464 3.84 10.92 13.92
N SER A 465 3.02 11.13 12.89
CA SER A 465 2.89 12.42 12.20
C SER A 465 1.46 12.78 11.78
N ASN A 466 0.40 12.26 12.43
CA ASN A 466 -0.95 12.71 12.06
C ASN A 466 -1.10 14.19 12.46
N SER A 467 -1.08 15.08 11.46
CA SER A 467 -1.47 16.47 11.69
C SER A 467 -2.93 16.53 12.13
N SER A 468 -3.32 17.60 12.83
CA SER A 468 -4.76 17.87 13.12
C SER A 468 -5.61 17.75 11.85
N LYS A 469 -5.05 18.23 10.74
CA LYS A 469 -5.63 18.16 9.40
C LYS A 469 -5.90 16.72 8.93
N ASP A 470 -4.94 15.79 9.06
CA ASP A 470 -5.13 14.40 8.63
C ASP A 470 -6.21 13.71 9.48
N LYS A 471 -6.20 13.96 10.80
CA LYS A 471 -7.22 13.43 11.71
C LYS A 471 -8.62 13.96 11.34
N ALA A 472 -8.73 15.28 11.13
CA ALA A 472 -9.98 15.91 10.73
C ALA A 472 -10.46 15.41 9.35
N GLU A 473 -9.55 15.14 8.42
CA GLU A 473 -9.89 14.56 7.12
C GLU A 473 -10.48 13.15 7.26
N ARG A 474 -9.85 12.26 8.05
CA ARG A 474 -10.39 10.90 8.29
C ARG A 474 -11.74 10.92 9.00
N LEU A 475 -11.94 11.84 9.94
CA LEU A 475 -13.23 12.08 10.58
C LEU A 475 -14.26 12.59 9.56
N GLY A 476 -13.89 13.54 8.70
CA GLY A 476 -14.74 14.06 7.63
C GLY A 476 -15.15 12.98 6.62
N VAL A 477 -14.25 12.08 6.24
CA VAL A 477 -14.58 10.92 5.37
C VAL A 477 -15.48 9.92 6.10
N SER A 478 -15.27 9.70 7.40
CA SER A 478 -16.15 8.87 8.22
C SER A 478 -17.56 9.45 8.28
N ALA A 479 -17.67 10.77 8.49
CA ALA A 479 -18.93 11.49 8.49
C ALA A 479 -19.64 11.45 7.13
N ALA A 480 -18.90 11.64 6.03
CA ALA A 480 -19.43 11.54 4.67
C ALA A 480 -19.90 10.12 4.34
N SER A 481 -19.26 9.11 4.90
CA SER A 481 -19.62 7.70 4.73
C SER A 481 -20.91 7.37 5.50
N GLU A 482 -21.04 7.79 6.75
CA GLU A 482 -22.27 7.63 7.52
C GLU A 482 -23.46 8.36 6.88
N LYS A 483 -23.21 9.52 6.27
CA LYS A 483 -24.20 10.22 5.43
C LYS A 483 -24.69 9.36 4.27
N ARG A 484 -23.78 8.66 3.56
CA ARG A 484 -24.16 7.73 2.48
C ARG A 484 -24.92 6.51 3.01
N ILE A 485 -24.52 5.99 4.18
CA ILE A 485 -25.23 4.90 4.86
C ILE A 485 -26.66 5.31 5.22
N GLY A 486 -26.85 6.54 5.74
CA GLY A 486 -28.18 7.09 6.03
C GLY A 486 -29.08 7.13 4.81
N ILE A 487 -28.55 7.62 3.68
CA ILE A 487 -29.25 7.65 2.39
C ILE A 487 -29.61 6.23 1.92
N ALA A 488 -28.67 5.28 2.03
CA ALA A 488 -28.92 3.90 1.63
C ALA A 488 -30.08 3.29 2.46
N TYR A 489 -30.07 3.44 3.78
CA TYR A 489 -31.16 2.95 4.63
C TYR A 489 -32.50 3.66 4.36
N ASP A 490 -32.49 4.96 4.05
CA ASP A 490 -33.70 5.67 3.64
C ASP A 490 -34.33 5.08 2.37
N LEU A 491 -33.52 4.54 1.47
CA LEU A 491 -33.94 3.93 0.21
C LEU A 491 -34.36 2.47 0.32
N VAL A 492 -33.96 1.76 1.39
CA VAL A 492 -34.37 0.37 1.63
C VAL A 492 -35.86 0.28 1.95
N GLY A 493 -36.39 1.20 2.76
CA GLY A 493 -37.81 1.24 3.09
C GLY A 493 -38.12 1.80 4.48
N LYS A 494 -39.41 1.84 4.84
CA LYS A 494 -39.91 2.46 6.07
C LYS A 494 -39.34 1.83 7.36
N ASP A 495 -39.11 0.52 7.35
CA ASP A 495 -38.58 -0.21 8.51
C ASP A 495 -37.13 0.17 8.86
N TYR A 496 -36.43 0.84 7.95
CA TYR A 496 -35.02 1.26 8.11
C TYR A 496 -34.86 2.73 8.48
N LYS A 497 -35.96 3.47 8.69
CA LYS A 497 -35.91 4.90 9.06
C LYS A 497 -35.17 5.17 10.38
N SER A 498 -35.27 4.28 11.36
CA SER A 498 -34.52 4.41 12.62
C SER A 498 -33.00 4.28 12.39
N LYS A 499 -32.58 3.29 11.58
CA LYS A 499 -31.17 3.09 11.20
C LYS A 499 -30.63 4.22 10.34
N ALA A 500 -31.45 4.78 9.45
CA ALA A 500 -31.10 5.97 8.67
C ALA A 500 -30.84 7.16 9.59
N LYS A 501 -31.75 7.41 10.55
CA LYS A 501 -31.59 8.47 11.55
C LYS A 501 -30.32 8.30 12.37
N GLU A 502 -30.05 7.10 12.88
CA GLU A 502 -28.84 6.78 13.63
C GLU A 502 -27.57 7.06 12.80
N ALA A 503 -27.55 6.68 11.51
CA ALA A 503 -26.43 6.99 10.62
C ALA A 503 -26.24 8.50 10.41
N TYR A 504 -27.32 9.29 10.28
CA TYR A 504 -27.19 10.76 10.21
C TYR A 504 -26.68 11.36 11.52
N GLU A 505 -27.07 10.81 12.68
CA GLU A 505 -26.54 11.23 13.99
C GLU A 505 -25.04 10.95 14.10
N TYR A 506 -24.58 9.76 13.68
CA TYR A 506 -23.15 9.47 13.60
C TYR A 506 -22.42 10.39 12.61
N SER A 507 -23.03 10.69 11.45
CA SER A 507 -22.46 11.64 10.49
C SER A 507 -22.28 13.03 11.12
N ARG A 508 -23.29 13.53 11.82
CA ARG A 508 -23.23 14.80 12.56
C ARG A 508 -22.10 14.78 13.57
N ASP A 509 -22.00 13.72 14.37
CA ASP A 509 -21.04 13.65 15.48
C ASP A 509 -19.59 13.57 14.96
N PHE A 510 -19.33 12.82 13.87
CA PHE A 510 -18.02 12.82 13.24
C PHE A 510 -17.66 14.17 12.59
N TYR A 511 -18.62 14.86 11.96
CA TYR A 511 -18.36 16.21 11.44
C TYR A 511 -18.09 17.22 12.57
N ARG A 512 -18.77 17.10 13.71
CA ARG A 512 -18.50 17.89 14.91
C ARG A 512 -17.08 17.67 15.41
N GLU A 513 -16.67 16.42 15.59
CA GLU A 513 -15.32 16.08 16.05
C GLU A 513 -14.26 16.56 15.04
N ALA A 514 -14.53 16.45 13.73
CA ALA A 514 -13.65 16.97 12.69
C ALA A 514 -13.49 18.51 12.78
N LEU A 515 -14.59 19.22 13.02
CA LEU A 515 -14.60 20.68 13.20
C LEU A 515 -13.84 21.11 14.46
N GLU A 516 -14.02 20.39 15.57
CA GLU A 516 -13.27 20.63 16.81
C GLU A 516 -11.78 20.36 16.64
N THR A 517 -11.42 19.40 15.77
CA THR A 517 -10.03 19.05 15.47
C THR A 517 -9.36 20.06 14.53
N GLU A 518 -10.08 20.53 13.49
CA GLU A 518 -9.57 21.48 12.49
C GLU A 518 -10.65 22.53 12.15
N PRO A 519 -10.80 23.59 12.99
CA PRO A 519 -11.85 24.59 12.81
C PRO A 519 -11.74 25.41 11.51
N SER A 520 -10.55 25.39 10.90
CA SER A 520 -10.22 26.11 9.67
C SER A 520 -10.75 25.43 8.39
N ASN A 521 -11.36 24.24 8.50
CA ASN A 521 -11.83 23.49 7.34
C ASN A 521 -13.26 23.86 6.94
N HIS A 522 -13.41 24.82 6.01
CA HIS A 522 -14.72 25.30 5.53
C HIS A 522 -15.63 24.20 4.97
N TRP A 523 -15.06 23.14 4.39
CA TRP A 523 -15.83 22.01 3.88
C TRP A 523 -16.48 21.21 5.02
N VAL A 524 -15.73 20.90 6.08
CA VAL A 524 -16.26 20.21 7.27
C VAL A 524 -17.38 21.00 7.91
N VAL A 525 -17.21 22.33 8.06
CA VAL A 525 -18.26 23.19 8.66
C VAL A 525 -19.52 23.18 7.79
N THR A 526 -19.37 23.30 6.48
CA THR A 526 -20.49 23.29 5.54
C THR A 526 -21.26 21.98 5.59
N GLN A 527 -20.56 20.84 5.64
CA GLN A 527 -21.21 19.53 5.74
C GLN A 527 -21.87 19.30 7.11
N TYR A 528 -21.29 19.81 8.20
CA TYR A 528 -21.93 19.80 9.51
C TYR A 528 -23.27 20.56 9.48
N LEU A 529 -23.28 21.78 8.93
CA LEU A 529 -24.51 22.59 8.75
C LEU A 529 -25.52 21.90 7.82
N SER A 530 -25.05 21.27 6.75
CA SER A 530 -25.89 20.46 5.85
C SER A 530 -26.64 19.38 6.62
N ILE A 531 -25.94 18.53 7.38
CA ILE A 531 -26.56 17.46 8.17
C ILE A 531 -27.48 18.00 9.27
N MET A 532 -27.11 19.09 9.93
CA MET A 532 -27.93 19.68 11.00
C MET A 532 -29.26 20.26 10.50
N SER A 533 -29.41 20.50 9.20
CA SER A 533 -30.61 21.10 8.62
C SER A 533 -31.52 20.11 7.89
N ILE A 534 -31.13 18.83 7.76
CA ILE A 534 -31.94 17.86 7.02
C ILE A 534 -33.26 17.55 7.73
N PRO A 535 -34.37 17.31 7.01
CA PRO A 535 -35.68 17.04 7.60
C PRO A 535 -35.71 15.83 8.56
N SER A 536 -34.87 14.81 8.31
CA SER A 536 -34.76 13.62 9.15
C SER A 536 -34.14 13.89 10.53
N VAL A 537 -33.42 15.01 10.68
CA VAL A 537 -32.79 15.46 11.94
C VAL A 537 -33.59 16.59 12.57
N VAL A 538 -34.16 17.48 11.74
CA VAL A 538 -34.97 18.63 12.18
C VAL A 538 -36.38 18.55 11.60
N ASP A 539 -37.29 18.05 12.45
CA ASP A 539 -38.68 17.71 12.13
C ASP A 539 -39.69 18.84 12.41
N SER A 540 -39.27 19.95 13.03
CA SER A 540 -40.16 21.07 13.37
C SER A 540 -39.61 22.43 12.94
N LYS A 541 -40.54 23.35 12.63
CA LYS A 541 -40.22 24.73 12.25
C LYS A 541 -39.48 25.49 13.37
N GLU A 542 -39.87 25.27 14.62
CA GLU A 542 -39.25 25.87 15.80
C GLU A 542 -37.77 25.46 15.95
N LYS A 543 -37.46 24.18 15.73
CA LYS A 543 -36.08 23.68 15.74
C LYS A 543 -35.27 24.29 14.59
N ARG A 544 -35.87 24.49 13.40
CA ARG A 544 -35.18 25.19 12.30
C ARG A 544 -34.87 26.66 12.63
N ASP A 545 -35.82 27.38 13.23
CA ASP A 545 -35.60 28.77 13.64
C ASP A 545 -34.53 28.89 14.73
N HIS A 546 -34.37 27.85 15.56
CA HIS A 546 -33.26 27.76 16.52
C HIS A 546 -31.89 27.62 15.85
N LEU A 547 -31.79 26.87 14.74
CA LEU A 547 -30.52 26.68 14.02
C LEU A 547 -29.91 28.00 13.54
N ALA A 548 -30.73 28.95 13.08
CA ALA A 548 -30.25 30.26 12.66
C ALA A 548 -29.58 31.03 13.81
N LYS A 549 -30.16 30.93 15.02
CA LYS A 549 -29.64 31.58 16.23
C LYS A 549 -28.37 30.91 16.73
N GLU A 550 -28.33 29.58 16.72
CA GLU A 550 -27.23 28.79 17.27
C GLU A 550 -26.02 28.73 16.31
N PHE A 551 -26.25 28.56 15.01
CA PHE A 551 -25.20 28.27 14.02
C PHE A 551 -25.05 29.32 12.93
N GLY A 552 -25.77 30.45 13.00
CA GLY A 552 -25.63 31.54 12.02
C GLY A 552 -24.21 32.08 11.91
N TRP A 553 -23.50 32.22 13.04
CA TRP A 553 -22.08 32.61 13.05
C TRP A 553 -21.17 31.58 12.37
N SER A 554 -21.43 30.29 12.58
CA SER A 554 -20.67 29.22 11.92
C SER A 554 -20.87 29.25 10.41
N TRP A 555 -22.09 29.54 9.93
CA TRP A 555 -22.38 29.72 8.50
C TRP A 555 -21.64 30.93 7.91
N ILE A 556 -21.68 32.09 8.58
CA ILE A 556 -20.95 33.31 8.16
C ILE A 556 -19.44 33.02 8.07
N THR A 557 -18.91 32.33 9.09
CA THR A 557 -17.48 32.00 9.21
C THR A 557 -17.05 31.06 8.10
N ALA A 558 -17.78 29.96 7.88
CA ALA A 558 -17.52 29.01 6.80
C ALA A 558 -17.54 29.70 5.43
N ARG A 559 -18.50 30.60 5.21
CA ARG A 559 -18.61 31.37 3.98
C ARG A 559 -17.40 32.27 3.78
N LYS A 560 -16.99 33.05 4.78
CA LYS A 560 -15.81 33.93 4.68
C LYS A 560 -14.52 33.15 4.42
N MET A 561 -14.36 32.01 5.09
CA MET A 561 -13.21 31.14 4.86
C MET A 561 -13.19 30.55 3.45
N ALA A 562 -14.35 30.11 2.93
CA ALA A 562 -14.46 29.63 1.57
C ALA A 562 -14.21 30.75 0.53
N GLU A 563 -14.68 31.98 0.77
CA GLU A 563 -14.39 33.15 -0.06
C GLU A 563 -12.88 33.43 -0.11
N TRP A 564 -12.20 33.46 1.05
CA TRP A 564 -10.75 33.65 1.11
C TRP A 564 -9.99 32.53 0.41
N HIS A 565 -10.32 31.27 0.70
CA HIS A 565 -9.69 30.13 0.06
C HIS A 565 -9.90 30.15 -1.46
N CYS A 566 -11.09 30.50 -1.94
CA CYS A 566 -11.38 30.65 -3.37
C CYS A 566 -10.50 31.73 -4.03
N SER A 567 -10.30 32.88 -3.35
CA SER A 567 -9.49 33.98 -3.87
C SER A 567 -8.00 33.67 -3.95
N GLN A 568 -7.50 32.77 -3.09
CA GLN A 568 -6.09 32.40 -2.98
C GLN A 568 -5.73 31.10 -3.72
N SER A 569 -6.71 30.41 -4.29
CA SER A 569 -6.52 29.08 -4.90
C SER A 569 -6.74 29.10 -6.40
N ALA A 570 -6.17 28.10 -7.08
CA ALA A 570 -6.39 27.81 -8.50
C ALA A 570 -6.74 26.32 -8.71
N GLY A 571 -7.21 25.97 -9.91
CA GLY A 571 -7.51 24.59 -10.29
C GLY A 571 -8.49 23.89 -9.34
N GLU A 572 -8.14 22.67 -8.91
CA GLU A 572 -9.01 21.81 -8.09
C GLU A 572 -9.36 22.45 -6.72
N ALA A 573 -8.39 23.10 -6.07
CA ALA A 573 -8.61 23.73 -4.77
C ALA A 573 -9.63 24.87 -4.85
N ARG A 574 -9.59 25.66 -5.93
CA ARG A 574 -10.59 26.71 -6.21
C ARG A 574 -11.95 26.10 -6.51
N ALA A 575 -11.99 25.04 -7.31
CA ALA A 575 -13.24 24.32 -7.58
C ALA A 575 -13.92 23.82 -6.30
N TYR A 576 -13.20 23.20 -5.36
CA TYR A 576 -13.78 22.82 -4.07
C TYR A 576 -14.33 24.03 -3.29
N ALA A 577 -13.63 25.17 -3.30
CA ALA A 577 -14.11 26.38 -2.63
C ALA A 577 -15.41 26.91 -3.26
N LEU A 578 -15.50 26.93 -4.60
CA LEU A 578 -16.72 27.30 -5.33
C LEU A 578 -17.88 26.34 -5.03
N GLY A 579 -17.60 25.04 -4.90
CA GLY A 579 -18.57 24.03 -4.48
C GLY A 579 -19.11 24.31 -3.08
N THR A 580 -18.22 24.58 -2.12
CA THR A 580 -18.60 24.98 -0.76
C THR A 580 -19.44 26.27 -0.76
N LEU A 581 -19.04 27.30 -1.50
CA LEU A 581 -19.80 28.56 -1.57
C LEU A 581 -21.20 28.36 -2.13
N SER A 582 -21.33 27.52 -3.16
CA SER A 582 -22.63 27.17 -3.76
C SER A 582 -23.54 26.45 -2.75
N GLU A 583 -23.00 25.50 -1.98
CA GLU A 583 -23.77 24.80 -0.95
C GLU A 583 -24.12 25.71 0.23
N LEU A 584 -23.22 26.59 0.66
CA LEU A 584 -23.51 27.58 1.71
C LEU A 584 -24.59 28.58 1.26
N ALA A 585 -24.62 28.97 -0.01
CA ALA A 585 -25.72 29.77 -0.57
C ALA A 585 -27.05 29.00 -0.55
N LEU A 586 -27.03 27.69 -0.85
CA LEU A 586 -28.22 26.84 -0.71
C LEU A 586 -28.70 26.73 0.74
N LEU A 587 -27.78 26.72 1.72
CA LEU A 587 -28.09 26.65 3.15
C LEU A 587 -28.54 27.99 3.76
N ALA A 588 -28.37 29.10 3.05
CA ALA A 588 -28.71 30.44 3.53
C ALA A 588 -30.17 30.61 3.99
N PRO A 589 -31.21 30.00 3.36
CA PRO A 589 -32.59 30.07 3.84
C PRO A 589 -32.76 29.55 5.27
N VAL A 590 -31.88 28.66 5.75
CA VAL A 590 -31.90 28.15 7.13
C VAL A 590 -31.09 29.08 8.04
N TYR A 591 -29.84 29.40 7.70
CA TYR A 591 -28.89 30.00 8.64
C TYR A 591 -28.71 31.52 8.55
N ALA A 592 -28.99 32.15 7.40
CA ALA A 592 -28.69 33.57 7.19
C ALA A 592 -29.65 34.48 7.98
N THR A 593 -29.07 35.49 8.66
CA THR A 593 -29.79 36.57 9.33
C THR A 593 -29.09 37.91 9.03
N PRO A 594 -29.72 38.88 8.33
CA PRO A 594 -31.08 38.83 7.78
C PRO A 594 -31.22 37.83 6.62
N LYS A 595 -32.46 37.45 6.29
CA LYS A 595 -32.75 36.51 5.18
C LYS A 595 -32.36 37.14 3.84
N ILE A 596 -31.71 36.34 3.00
CA ILE A 596 -31.27 36.73 1.65
C ILE A 596 -32.35 36.32 0.64
N LYS A 597 -32.58 37.12 -0.40
CA LYS A 597 -33.60 36.82 -1.42
C LYS A 597 -33.20 35.60 -2.25
N THR A 598 -34.14 34.70 -2.52
CA THR A 598 -33.90 33.48 -3.34
C THR A 598 -33.28 33.78 -4.70
N VAL A 599 -33.67 34.90 -5.34
CA VAL A 599 -33.11 35.33 -6.64
C VAL A 599 -31.61 35.61 -6.55
N GLU A 600 -31.15 36.23 -5.46
CA GLU A 600 -29.73 36.55 -5.24
C GLU A 600 -28.93 35.27 -4.98
N LEU A 601 -29.46 34.37 -4.15
CA LEU A 601 -28.85 33.07 -3.85
C LEU A 601 -28.73 32.21 -5.11
N LYS A 602 -29.79 32.16 -5.92
CA LYS A 602 -29.82 31.42 -7.20
C LYS A 602 -28.77 31.95 -8.18
N ALA A 603 -28.67 33.27 -8.32
CA ALA A 603 -27.67 33.89 -9.19
C ALA A 603 -26.24 33.57 -8.74
N GLU A 604 -25.98 33.58 -7.42
CA GLU A 604 -24.69 33.20 -6.86
C GLU A 604 -24.33 31.73 -7.13
N ILE A 605 -25.25 30.80 -6.85
CA ILE A 605 -25.07 29.36 -7.10
C ILE A 605 -24.74 29.11 -8.57
N VAL A 606 -25.53 29.68 -9.49
CA VAL A 606 -25.31 29.49 -10.93
C VAL A 606 -23.95 30.03 -11.36
N ARG A 607 -23.55 31.21 -10.86
CA ARG A 607 -22.23 31.78 -11.16
C ARG A 607 -21.10 30.86 -10.70
N ASN A 608 -21.14 30.42 -9.44
CA ASN A 608 -20.09 29.58 -8.85
C ASN A 608 -20.00 28.20 -9.55
N CYS A 609 -21.14 27.58 -9.88
CA CYS A 609 -21.19 26.31 -10.59
C CYS A 609 -20.65 26.42 -12.04
N LYS A 610 -20.95 27.52 -12.75
CA LYS A 610 -20.40 27.78 -14.08
C LYS A 610 -18.89 27.99 -14.03
N GLU A 611 -18.40 28.82 -13.11
CA GLU A 611 -16.97 29.03 -12.94
C GLU A 611 -16.23 27.72 -12.62
N MET A 612 -16.83 26.84 -11.79
CA MET A 612 -16.25 25.52 -11.51
C MET A 612 -16.06 24.68 -12.77
N ARG A 613 -17.01 24.75 -13.72
CA ARG A 613 -16.93 24.04 -15.01
C ARG A 613 -15.98 24.68 -16.01
N GLU A 614 -15.78 25.98 -15.92
CA GLU A 614 -14.76 26.66 -16.72
C GLU A 614 -13.35 26.28 -16.23
N LEU A 615 -13.20 25.97 -14.94
CA LEU A 615 -11.93 25.56 -14.34
C LEU A 615 -11.59 24.08 -14.59
N LEU A 616 -12.59 23.18 -14.66
CA LEU A 616 -12.39 21.73 -14.70
C LEU A 616 -13.34 21.05 -15.71
N GLU A 617 -12.88 19.92 -16.27
CA GLU A 617 -13.72 19.07 -17.11
C GLU A 617 -14.97 18.57 -16.36
N ALA A 618 -16.07 18.32 -17.09
CA ALA A 618 -17.35 17.92 -16.50
C ALA A 618 -17.31 16.60 -15.69
N ASN A 619 -16.36 15.72 -16.01
CA ASN A 619 -16.11 14.45 -15.35
C ASN A 619 -15.12 14.57 -14.17
N ALA A 620 -14.54 15.75 -13.92
CA ALA A 620 -13.61 15.97 -12.83
C ALA A 620 -14.31 15.72 -11.48
N PHE A 621 -13.60 15.10 -10.56
CA PHE A 621 -14.18 14.66 -9.30
C PHE A 621 -14.85 15.78 -8.48
N PRO A 622 -14.30 17.01 -8.37
CA PRO A 622 -15.00 18.11 -7.68
C PRO A 622 -16.37 18.42 -8.29
N VAL A 623 -16.46 18.51 -9.63
CA VAL A 623 -17.71 18.79 -10.35
C VAL A 623 -18.73 17.69 -10.10
N VAL A 624 -18.31 16.42 -10.26
CA VAL A 624 -19.18 15.25 -10.04
C VAL A 624 -19.64 15.15 -8.58
N SER A 625 -18.74 15.41 -7.63
CA SER A 625 -19.02 15.37 -6.19
C SER A 625 -20.02 16.47 -5.77
N THR A 626 -19.81 17.70 -6.22
CA THR A 626 -20.72 18.83 -5.98
C THR A 626 -22.09 18.58 -6.59
N LYS A 627 -22.14 18.10 -7.85
CA LYS A 627 -23.39 17.71 -8.51
C LYS A 627 -24.15 16.64 -7.71
N ARG A 628 -23.45 15.61 -7.23
CA ARG A 628 -24.04 14.56 -6.39
C ARG A 628 -24.61 15.14 -5.09
N GLN A 629 -23.92 16.08 -4.46
CA GLN A 629 -24.41 16.74 -3.24
C GLN A 629 -25.71 17.51 -3.49
N PHE A 630 -25.82 18.30 -4.55
CA PHE A 630 -27.09 18.98 -4.91
C PHE A 630 -28.21 18.01 -5.27
N LYS A 631 -27.91 16.90 -5.96
CA LYS A 631 -28.90 15.84 -6.21
C LYS A 631 -29.44 15.22 -4.90
N ARG A 632 -28.67 15.19 -3.81
CA ARG A 632 -29.17 14.72 -2.50
C ARG A 632 -30.24 15.63 -1.92
N TYR A 633 -30.08 16.95 -2.04
CA TYR A 633 -31.09 17.92 -1.62
C TYR A 633 -32.41 17.76 -2.38
N LEU A 634 -32.34 17.47 -3.68
CA LEU A 634 -33.53 17.22 -4.50
C LEU A 634 -34.19 15.86 -4.25
N ARG A 635 -33.39 14.83 -3.94
CA ARG A 635 -33.88 13.44 -3.89
C ARG A 635 -34.20 12.98 -2.48
N PHE A 636 -33.29 13.19 -1.54
CA PHE A 636 -33.32 12.56 -0.21
C PHE A 636 -33.65 13.55 0.92
N TRP A 637 -33.27 14.83 0.76
CA TRP A 637 -33.51 15.87 1.77
C TRP A 637 -34.45 16.96 1.26
N LYS A 638 -35.54 16.53 0.61
CA LYS A 638 -36.52 17.43 -0.02
C LYS A 638 -37.02 18.49 0.96
N SER A 639 -36.88 19.75 0.57
CA SER A 639 -37.40 20.92 1.27
C SER A 639 -37.83 21.97 0.26
N GLU A 640 -38.98 22.59 0.46
CA GLU A 640 -39.48 23.67 -0.43
C GLU A 640 -38.46 24.82 -0.56
N GLU A 641 -37.71 25.08 0.51
CA GLU A 641 -36.71 26.15 0.59
C GLU A 641 -35.45 25.89 -0.26
N TRP A 642 -35.19 24.62 -0.60
CA TRP A 642 -33.97 24.20 -1.31
C TRP A 642 -34.21 23.75 -2.74
N ASN A 643 -35.43 23.31 -3.08
CA ASN A 643 -35.72 22.69 -4.37
C ASN A 643 -35.29 23.57 -5.55
N GLU A 644 -35.72 24.83 -5.59
CA GLU A 644 -35.37 25.75 -6.68
C GLU A 644 -33.86 26.03 -6.77
N LEU A 645 -33.18 26.14 -5.62
CA LEU A 645 -31.75 26.44 -5.54
C LEU A 645 -30.90 25.23 -5.97
N ALA A 646 -31.27 24.03 -5.51
CA ALA A 646 -30.58 22.79 -5.88
C ALA A 646 -30.77 22.44 -7.35
N GLU A 647 -31.96 22.67 -7.91
CA GLU A 647 -32.23 22.48 -9.34
C GLU A 647 -31.39 23.43 -10.19
N ALA A 648 -31.29 24.71 -9.79
CA ALA A 648 -30.43 25.68 -10.46
C ALA A 648 -28.95 25.25 -10.46
N ALA A 649 -28.46 24.70 -9.35
CA ALA A 649 -27.09 24.18 -9.24
C ALA A 649 -26.86 22.98 -10.17
N VAL A 650 -27.76 21.99 -10.16
CA VAL A 650 -27.64 20.80 -11.01
C VAL A 650 -27.64 21.18 -12.48
N ASN A 651 -28.57 22.06 -12.90
CA ASN A 651 -28.65 22.54 -14.28
C ASN A 651 -27.38 23.30 -14.69
N ALA A 652 -26.81 24.13 -13.82
CA ALA A 652 -25.56 24.86 -14.10
C ALA A 652 -24.34 23.92 -14.18
N LEU A 653 -24.35 22.79 -13.47
CA LEU A 653 -23.31 21.76 -13.54
C LEU A 653 -23.51 20.78 -14.71
N GLU A 654 -24.70 20.76 -15.34
CA GLU A 654 -25.04 19.89 -16.48
C GLU A 654 -24.98 20.61 -17.83
N GLY A 655 -25.44 21.86 -17.93
CA GLY A 655 -25.36 22.71 -19.13
C GLY A 655 -24.00 23.35 -19.29
#